data_AF-A0A401KF32-F1
#
_entry.id   AF-A0A401KF32-F1
#
_cell.length_a   1.000
_cell.length_b   1.000
_cell.length_c   1.000
_cell.angle_alpha   90.00
_cell.angle_beta   90.00
_cell.angle_gamma   90.00
#
_symmetry.space_group_name_H-M   'P 1'
#
loop_
_entity.id
_entity.type
_entity.pdbx_description
1 polymer ?
#
loop_
_entity_poly.entity_id
_entity_poly.type
_entity_poly.pdbx_seq_one_letter_code
_entity_poly.pdbx_strand_id
1 'polypeptide(L)'
;MSDKDLLTTITKELAGTQYTSSSLIPLSGGTANFVYRAQLDQPLPDGTKSVIVKHTEAFIALNREFKLPAERCVGIPLCKLFEESILKALDGFPSILDRSKHCETNPQEVLVKTPRLFSFNRETYTAVLEDLPDSLDLKSFLISTAASNNVTQEWASSIGRALGNWLRSFHHWADNETQSGVAAEMDKNQYMRDLKFMVNYDALVNTIDKYPTVLGGSRDVFSKVREMTAAELSQKDGNGFGIIHGDFWSGNVLIPKVALEQPYHLPIFIIDWELCHCGARALDLGQMFAELYLLKHFKDIDAATWIIQGFMKGYQGLDDETAFRVLIHVGVHFIAWAPLIPNWGTSQQVEDAVRLGRDIVTKAWEKDRSWFEGNRRTLPYWVVGSNGGTFCTPTSMIVLLNPPSISSLDTYHVTEHLQAMAPSDKKKRSHLKSKPSSSKRRKTAKAGPEAPGQSEEADPQSTIPSQAQPTSPVHSSSSDLSYKIYDGLDRYGDLEPSGIIVDVELPADIKEYADSTVLSISRLRNAEQGGTESFQEQIAEVNSRRSMHHEWVGLIHKAILRLKLENSVSFTTVEDKDWHADIQPKLLQSPKNISRPDICVGLRELQIREVLYHKSDDAVAEEFWNKLKVDGGVISDPFAKPQYLRFPFFIVEVRSDTAGDDLRQTQNRAAVGASRALWMLQMLSANRCEVKSAKPKKSFDITNLPVFSFVSDGATFQLWVHYRNIVGGESFGKIEYCSAHLKSWHATSEKACSKILKSIYAILRWGVGEYKIKVAEALKSFM
;
A
#
# COMPACT_ATOMS: atom_id res chain seq x y z
N MET A 1 8.01 2.57 -22.49
CA MET A 1 8.84 1.35 -22.62
C MET A 1 8.00 0.09 -22.40
N SER A 2 8.21 -0.92 -23.25
CA SER A 2 7.73 -2.31 -23.15
C SER A 2 8.84 -3.22 -22.60
N ASP A 3 8.53 -4.48 -22.30
CA ASP A 3 9.52 -5.46 -21.80
C ASP A 3 10.62 -5.78 -22.81
N LYS A 4 10.30 -5.75 -24.12
CA LYS A 4 11.30 -5.93 -25.18
C LYS A 4 12.23 -4.73 -25.29
N ASP A 5 11.70 -3.52 -25.13
CA ASP A 5 12.51 -2.30 -25.12
C ASP A 5 13.44 -2.30 -23.90
N LEU A 6 12.92 -2.64 -22.72
CA LEU A 6 13.70 -2.71 -21.49
C LEU A 6 14.80 -3.77 -21.56
N LEU A 7 14.48 -4.97 -22.03
CA LEU A 7 15.47 -6.03 -22.29
C LEU A 7 16.56 -5.54 -23.26
N THR A 8 16.18 -4.79 -24.30
CA THR A 8 17.13 -4.20 -25.25
C THR A 8 18.02 -3.13 -24.61
N THR A 9 17.49 -2.31 -23.70
CA THR A 9 18.27 -1.34 -22.92
C THR A 9 19.27 -2.04 -22.02
N ILE A 10 18.85 -3.04 -21.24
CA ILE A 10 19.73 -3.80 -20.33
C ILE A 10 20.82 -4.55 -21.12
N THR A 11 20.48 -5.22 -22.24
CA THR A 11 21.49 -5.86 -23.11
C THR A 11 22.55 -4.87 -23.59
N LYS A 12 22.16 -3.63 -23.95
CA LYS A 12 23.09 -2.58 -24.36
C LYS A 12 23.92 -2.03 -23.21
N GLU A 13 23.37 -1.97 -22.00
CA GLU A 13 24.07 -1.52 -20.80
C GLU A 13 25.17 -2.52 -20.37
N LEU A 14 24.88 -3.82 -20.47
CA LEU A 14 25.84 -4.89 -20.13
C LEU A 14 26.89 -5.10 -21.22
N ALA A 15 26.60 -4.76 -22.48
CA ALA A 15 27.49 -4.98 -23.61
C ALA A 15 28.81 -4.18 -23.49
N GLY A 16 29.93 -4.88 -23.58
CA GLY A 16 31.27 -4.31 -23.40
C GLY A 16 31.75 -4.29 -21.94
N THR A 17 30.90 -4.70 -20.99
CA THR A 17 31.31 -4.99 -19.60
C THR A 17 31.70 -6.47 -19.46
N GLN A 18 32.32 -6.85 -18.34
CA GLN A 18 32.54 -8.26 -17.99
C GLN A 18 31.24 -9.05 -17.72
N TYR A 19 30.08 -8.38 -17.73
CA TYR A 19 28.75 -8.98 -17.59
C TYR A 19 28.00 -9.12 -18.94
N THR A 20 28.70 -8.90 -20.07
CA THR A 20 28.17 -9.15 -21.42
C THR A 20 27.67 -10.61 -21.50
N SER A 21 26.45 -10.80 -22.01
CA SER A 21 25.69 -12.02 -21.79
C SER A 21 24.86 -12.47 -22.99
N SER A 22 25.07 -13.73 -23.38
CA SER A 22 24.39 -14.47 -24.44
C SER A 22 22.87 -14.53 -24.31
N SER A 23 22.35 -14.47 -23.09
CA SER A 23 20.92 -14.45 -22.80
C SER A 23 20.59 -13.80 -21.46
N LEU A 24 19.45 -13.11 -21.41
CA LEU A 24 18.83 -12.55 -20.21
C LEU A 24 17.47 -13.24 -20.02
N ILE A 25 17.39 -14.12 -19.02
CA ILE A 25 16.20 -14.92 -18.72
C ILE A 25 15.39 -14.20 -17.63
N PRO A 26 14.15 -13.72 -17.89
CA PRO A 26 13.34 -13.09 -16.86
C PRO A 26 13.06 -14.03 -15.68
N LEU A 27 13.16 -13.54 -14.45
CA LEU A 27 12.84 -14.28 -13.23
C LEU A 27 11.53 -13.78 -12.61
N SER A 28 10.65 -14.70 -12.26
CA SER A 28 9.44 -14.43 -11.47
C SER A 28 9.78 -14.25 -9.99
N GLY A 29 9.32 -13.17 -9.37
CA GLY A 29 9.33 -13.03 -7.90
C GLY A 29 9.44 -11.60 -7.39
N GLY A 30 10.23 -10.75 -8.07
CA GLY A 30 10.45 -9.35 -7.65
C GLY A 30 9.17 -8.53 -7.75
N THR A 31 8.66 -8.02 -6.61
CA THR A 31 7.41 -7.24 -6.60
C THR A 31 7.57 -5.92 -7.35
N ALA A 32 8.56 -5.10 -6.98
CA ALA A 32 8.80 -3.80 -7.60
C ALA A 32 9.72 -3.84 -8.84
N ASN A 33 10.62 -4.83 -8.95
CA ASN A 33 11.82 -4.74 -9.79
C ASN A 33 11.83 -5.70 -10.99
N PHE A 34 12.44 -5.30 -12.10
CA PHE A 34 12.65 -6.19 -13.26
C PHE A 34 13.92 -7.03 -13.04
N VAL A 35 13.74 -8.32 -12.79
CA VAL A 35 14.83 -9.26 -12.46
C VAL A 35 15.09 -10.23 -13.60
N TYR A 36 16.35 -10.37 -14.00
CA TYR A 36 16.80 -11.29 -15.03
C TYR A 36 18.01 -12.11 -14.54
N ARG A 37 18.12 -13.36 -14.96
CA ARG A 37 19.36 -14.14 -14.89
C ARG A 37 20.11 -13.98 -16.21
N ALA A 38 21.27 -13.33 -16.16
CA ALA A 38 22.19 -13.21 -17.29
C ALA A 38 23.09 -14.46 -17.37
N GLN A 39 23.17 -15.09 -18.54
CA GLN A 39 24.18 -16.12 -18.83
C GLN A 39 25.37 -15.46 -19.52
N LEU A 40 26.52 -15.40 -18.84
CA LEU A 40 27.68 -14.64 -19.29
C LEU A 40 28.33 -15.27 -20.52
N ASP A 41 28.82 -14.42 -21.44
CA ASP A 41 29.56 -14.89 -22.62
C ASP A 41 30.91 -15.51 -22.26
N GLN A 42 31.52 -15.04 -21.17
CA GLN A 42 32.74 -15.57 -20.57
C GLN A 42 32.54 -15.63 -19.05
N PRO A 43 33.00 -16.68 -18.34
CA PRO A 43 32.94 -16.73 -16.88
C PRO A 43 33.75 -15.60 -16.23
N LEU A 44 33.31 -15.13 -15.07
CA LEU A 44 34.10 -14.22 -14.23
C LEU A 44 35.37 -14.92 -13.71
N PRO A 45 36.39 -14.18 -13.21
CA PRO A 45 37.64 -14.78 -12.71
C PRO A 45 37.50 -15.79 -11.56
N ASP A 46 36.37 -15.77 -10.82
CA ASP A 46 36.05 -16.76 -9.78
C ASP A 46 35.30 -18.00 -10.32
N GLY A 47 35.08 -18.08 -11.64
CA GLY A 47 34.37 -19.16 -12.32
C GLY A 47 32.85 -18.95 -12.45
N THR A 48 32.30 -17.86 -11.92
CA THR A 48 30.86 -17.52 -12.02
C THR A 48 30.42 -17.42 -13.48
N LYS A 49 29.37 -18.17 -13.85
CA LYS A 49 28.84 -18.25 -15.24
C LYS A 49 27.53 -17.49 -15.46
N SER A 50 26.80 -17.19 -14.38
CA SER A 50 25.56 -16.43 -14.43
C SER A 50 25.50 -15.41 -13.29
N VAL A 51 24.83 -14.30 -13.55
CA VAL A 51 24.62 -13.20 -12.58
C VAL A 51 23.16 -12.78 -12.60
N ILE A 52 22.68 -12.22 -11.49
CA ILE A 52 21.35 -11.62 -11.43
C ILE A 52 21.44 -10.15 -11.79
N VAL A 53 20.61 -9.71 -12.71
CA VAL A 53 20.49 -8.31 -13.14
C VAL A 53 19.14 -7.80 -12.64
N LYS A 54 19.17 -6.90 -11.66
CA LYS A 54 18.00 -6.29 -11.02
C LYS A 54 17.92 -4.84 -11.48
N HIS A 55 17.01 -4.54 -12.39
CA HIS A 55 16.78 -3.20 -12.94
C HIS A 55 15.53 -2.57 -12.34
N THR A 56 15.57 -1.26 -12.11
CA THR A 56 14.52 -0.52 -11.41
C THR A 56 14.02 0.67 -12.21
N GLU A 57 12.74 0.62 -12.53
CA GLU A 57 12.01 1.68 -13.21
C GLU A 57 11.23 2.54 -12.21
N ALA A 58 10.73 3.70 -12.65
CA ALA A 58 9.80 4.52 -11.87
C ALA A 58 8.39 3.88 -11.70
N PHE A 59 8.23 2.58 -11.96
CA PHE A 59 6.99 1.82 -11.88
C PHE A 59 7.25 0.35 -11.52
N ILE A 60 6.33 -0.23 -10.75
CA ILE A 60 6.38 -1.63 -10.27
C ILE A 60 6.35 -2.64 -11.43
N ALA A 61 7.21 -3.67 -11.34
CA ALA A 61 7.30 -4.76 -12.31
C ALA A 61 6.15 -5.79 -12.23
N LEU A 62 5.82 -6.31 -11.04
CA LEU A 62 4.83 -7.39 -10.86
C LEU A 62 3.37 -6.88 -10.92
N ASN A 63 3.15 -5.57 -10.84
CA ASN A 63 1.85 -4.94 -11.08
C ASN A 63 2.03 -3.50 -11.60
N ARG A 64 1.93 -3.33 -12.93
CA ARG A 64 2.02 -2.03 -13.63
C ARG A 64 0.81 -1.11 -13.43
N GLU A 65 -0.15 -1.53 -12.62
CA GLU A 65 -1.47 -0.90 -12.47
C GLU A 65 -1.73 -0.46 -11.03
N PHE A 66 -0.92 -0.92 -10.06
CA PHE A 66 -0.86 -0.32 -8.74
C PHE A 66 0.03 0.94 -8.80
N LYS A 67 -0.53 2.05 -9.30
CA LYS A 67 0.04 3.39 -9.05
C LYS A 67 0.14 3.57 -7.53
N LEU A 68 1.35 3.52 -7.01
CA LEU A 68 1.66 3.96 -5.67
C LEU A 68 1.50 5.49 -5.61
N PRO A 69 1.22 6.08 -4.43
CA PRO A 69 1.22 7.53 -4.24
C PRO A 69 2.52 8.16 -4.76
N ALA A 70 2.43 9.40 -5.27
CA ALA A 70 3.53 10.06 -5.99
C ALA A 70 4.83 10.16 -5.17
N GLU A 71 4.72 10.23 -3.85
CA GLU A 71 5.85 10.21 -2.91
C GLU A 71 6.69 8.93 -3.06
N ARG A 72 6.08 7.78 -3.40
CA ARG A 72 6.82 6.53 -3.61
C ARG A 72 7.57 6.49 -4.93
N CYS A 73 7.11 7.20 -5.96
CA CYS A 73 7.86 7.31 -7.22
C CYS A 73 9.16 8.11 -7.04
N VAL A 74 9.22 9.02 -6.06
CA VAL A 74 10.46 9.66 -5.60
C VAL A 74 11.28 8.70 -4.73
N GLY A 75 10.62 7.90 -3.89
CA GLY A 75 11.25 6.89 -3.03
C GLY A 75 11.86 5.68 -3.75
N ILE A 76 11.39 5.28 -4.93
CA ILE A 76 11.86 4.08 -5.65
C ILE A 76 13.32 4.24 -6.17
N PRO A 77 13.72 5.33 -6.84
CA PRO A 77 15.13 5.59 -7.15
C PRO A 77 16.02 5.62 -5.90
N LEU A 78 15.52 6.19 -4.79
CA LEU A 78 16.27 6.30 -3.53
C LEU A 78 16.46 4.95 -2.83
N CYS A 79 15.46 4.06 -2.83
CA CYS A 79 15.59 2.75 -2.19
C CYS A 79 16.66 1.86 -2.87
N LYS A 80 16.99 2.12 -4.14
CA LYS A 80 18.12 1.46 -4.82
C LYS A 80 19.48 2.00 -4.44
N LEU A 81 19.58 3.28 -4.07
CA LEU A 81 20.81 3.82 -3.48
C LEU A 81 21.03 3.29 -2.06
N PHE A 82 19.96 3.02 -1.30
CA PHE A 82 20.05 2.33 -0.02
C PHE A 82 20.39 0.83 -0.17
N GLU A 83 19.75 0.12 -1.10
CA GLU A 83 20.09 -1.27 -1.45
C GLU A 83 21.55 -1.40 -1.93
N GLU A 84 22.02 -0.51 -2.81
CA GLU A 84 23.44 -0.44 -3.20
C GLU A 84 24.36 -0.25 -1.98
N SER A 85 24.01 0.67 -1.08
CA SER A 85 24.86 1.06 0.06
C SER A 85 24.95 -0.04 1.11
N ILE A 86 23.84 -0.71 1.45
CA ILE A 86 23.87 -1.83 2.41
C ILE A 86 24.53 -3.07 1.81
N LEU A 87 24.29 -3.39 0.53
CA LEU A 87 24.95 -4.54 -0.12
C LEU A 87 26.48 -4.35 -0.21
N LYS A 88 26.97 -3.12 -0.41
CA LYS A 88 28.41 -2.79 -0.32
C LYS A 88 28.98 -2.96 1.08
N ALA A 89 28.22 -2.61 2.12
CA ALA A 89 28.65 -2.83 3.51
C ALA A 89 28.66 -4.34 3.87
N LEU A 90 27.71 -5.10 3.32
CA LEU A 90 27.56 -6.55 3.56
C LEU A 90 28.52 -7.43 2.76
N ASP A 91 29.24 -6.91 1.75
CA ASP A 91 30.29 -7.65 1.03
C ASP A 91 31.41 -8.11 1.99
N GLY A 92 31.67 -7.33 3.04
CA GLY A 92 32.59 -7.67 4.14
C GLY A 92 31.96 -8.45 5.31
N PHE A 93 30.65 -8.75 5.27
CA PHE A 93 29.96 -9.47 6.35
C PHE A 93 30.09 -11.00 6.16
N PRO A 94 30.61 -11.74 7.16
CA PRO A 94 30.91 -13.16 6.99
C PRO A 94 29.65 -14.01 6.79
N SER A 95 29.73 -14.96 5.85
CA SER A 95 28.71 -15.98 5.65
C SER A 95 28.63 -16.90 6.89
N ILE A 96 27.42 -17.19 7.37
CA ILE A 96 27.18 -17.94 8.60
C ILE A 96 26.92 -19.41 8.26
N LEU A 97 27.80 -20.28 8.78
CA LEU A 97 27.77 -21.72 8.53
C LEU A 97 27.27 -22.46 9.78
N ASP A 98 26.06 -23.01 9.71
CA ASP A 98 25.57 -23.98 10.69
C ASP A 98 25.94 -25.41 10.28
N ARG A 99 26.34 -26.24 11.25
CA ARG A 99 26.73 -27.65 11.04
C ARG A 99 25.87 -28.55 11.94
N SER A 100 25.16 -29.52 11.37
CA SER A 100 24.51 -30.57 12.17
C SER A 100 25.58 -31.39 12.90
N LYS A 101 25.31 -31.71 14.18
CA LYS A 101 26.20 -32.48 15.06
C LYS A 101 25.85 -33.97 15.12
N HIS A 102 24.83 -34.44 14.39
CA HIS A 102 24.33 -35.81 14.50
C HIS A 102 25.04 -36.84 13.61
N CYS A 103 25.92 -36.42 12.70
CA CYS A 103 26.71 -37.32 11.86
C CYS A 103 28.16 -36.83 11.76
N GLU A 104 29.09 -37.53 12.43
CA GLU A 104 30.52 -37.19 12.44
C GLU A 104 31.19 -37.41 11.07
N THR A 105 30.63 -38.28 10.22
CA THR A 105 31.23 -38.69 8.94
C THR A 105 30.72 -37.91 7.72
N ASN A 106 29.59 -37.21 7.84
CA ASN A 106 29.03 -36.31 6.83
C ASN A 106 28.03 -35.35 7.51
N PRO A 107 28.50 -34.25 8.14
CA PRO A 107 27.61 -33.27 8.74
C PRO A 107 26.85 -32.50 7.66
N GLN A 108 25.55 -32.26 7.86
CA GLN A 108 24.82 -31.27 7.06
C GLN A 108 25.38 -29.87 7.37
N GLU A 109 25.82 -29.18 6.32
CA GLU A 109 26.20 -27.77 6.32
C GLU A 109 25.06 -26.91 5.76
N VAL A 110 24.67 -25.85 6.47
CA VAL A 110 23.77 -24.81 5.96
C VAL A 110 24.50 -23.46 6.02
N LEU A 111 24.69 -22.85 4.85
CA LEU A 111 25.48 -21.62 4.69
C LEU A 111 24.56 -20.46 4.31
N VAL A 112 24.35 -19.51 5.21
CA VAL A 112 23.51 -18.32 4.97
C VAL A 112 24.37 -17.10 4.69
N LYS A 113 24.07 -16.37 3.61
CA LYS A 113 24.76 -15.13 3.21
C LYS A 113 23.86 -14.16 2.45
N THR A 114 24.35 -12.95 2.25
CA THR A 114 23.84 -11.98 1.27
C THR A 114 24.55 -12.20 -0.08
N PRO A 115 23.90 -12.03 -1.25
CA PRO A 115 24.61 -12.04 -2.53
C PRO A 115 25.58 -10.85 -2.64
N ARG A 116 26.78 -11.06 -3.20
CA ARG A 116 27.71 -9.96 -3.53
C ARG A 116 27.08 -9.02 -4.57
N LEU A 117 27.38 -7.73 -4.47
CA LEU A 117 27.04 -6.72 -5.48
C LEU A 117 28.24 -6.50 -6.41
N PHE A 118 28.19 -7.10 -7.60
CA PHE A 118 29.27 -7.06 -8.59
C PHE A 118 29.38 -5.71 -9.31
N SER A 119 28.26 -5.02 -9.55
CA SER A 119 28.24 -3.62 -9.99
C SER A 119 26.89 -2.97 -9.76
N PHE A 120 26.85 -1.64 -9.76
CA PHE A 120 25.62 -0.86 -9.71
C PHE A 120 25.75 0.38 -10.60
N ASN A 121 24.80 0.58 -11.49
CA ASN A 121 24.70 1.79 -12.32
C ASN A 121 23.69 2.76 -11.69
N ARG A 122 24.17 3.95 -11.31
CA ARG A 122 23.36 5.00 -10.67
C ARG A 122 22.51 5.82 -11.65
N GLU A 123 22.76 5.72 -12.95
CA GLU A 123 21.97 6.42 -13.99
C GLU A 123 20.73 5.61 -14.39
N THR A 124 20.84 4.28 -14.42
CA THR A 124 19.76 3.35 -14.83
C THR A 124 19.17 2.55 -13.67
N TYR A 125 19.72 2.65 -12.45
CA TYR A 125 19.37 1.84 -11.28
C TYR A 125 19.43 0.31 -11.55
N THR A 126 20.36 -0.10 -12.43
CA THR A 126 20.68 -1.50 -12.72
C THR A 126 21.74 -2.01 -11.73
N ALA A 127 21.38 -3.01 -10.93
CA ALA A 127 22.29 -3.77 -10.09
C ALA A 127 22.67 -5.10 -10.77
N VAL A 128 23.95 -5.48 -10.70
CA VAL A 128 24.45 -6.82 -11.05
C VAL A 128 24.90 -7.51 -9.78
N LEU A 129 24.32 -8.68 -9.51
CA LEU A 129 24.34 -9.38 -8.23
C LEU A 129 24.80 -10.84 -8.42
N GLU A 130 25.34 -11.42 -7.36
CA GLU A 130 25.66 -12.84 -7.29
C GLU A 130 24.41 -13.72 -7.45
N ASP A 131 24.50 -14.69 -8.36
CA ASP A 131 23.42 -15.64 -8.62
C ASP A 131 23.48 -16.85 -7.68
N LEU A 132 22.31 -17.35 -7.29
CA LEU A 132 22.14 -18.69 -6.75
C LEU A 132 21.38 -19.52 -7.79
N PRO A 133 22.10 -20.26 -8.67
CA PRO A 133 21.48 -21.03 -9.76
C PRO A 133 20.41 -22.01 -9.28
N ASP A 134 19.38 -22.17 -10.09
CA ASP A 134 18.26 -23.11 -9.86
C ASP A 134 17.65 -23.09 -8.44
N SER A 135 17.52 -21.89 -7.89
CA SER A 135 16.83 -21.60 -6.64
C SER A 135 15.32 -21.37 -6.80
N LEU A 136 14.62 -21.41 -5.67
CA LEU A 136 13.30 -20.86 -5.38
C LEU A 136 13.41 -19.99 -4.13
N ASP A 137 12.41 -19.17 -3.85
CA ASP A 137 12.20 -18.64 -2.50
C ASP A 137 11.72 -19.76 -1.55
N LEU A 138 12.05 -19.65 -0.26
CA LEU A 138 11.75 -20.65 0.77
C LEU A 138 10.23 -20.91 0.90
N LYS A 139 9.39 -19.89 0.68
CA LYS A 139 7.93 -20.02 0.73
C LYS A 139 7.41 -20.88 -0.44
N SER A 140 7.82 -20.61 -1.67
CA SER A 140 7.50 -21.44 -2.84
C SER A 140 8.10 -22.84 -2.77
N PHE A 141 9.33 -22.96 -2.25
CA PHE A 141 9.99 -24.25 -2.02
C PHE A 141 9.21 -25.11 -1.02
N LEU A 142 8.77 -24.56 0.11
CA LEU A 142 7.97 -25.29 1.09
C LEU A 142 6.62 -25.72 0.51
N ILE A 143 5.96 -24.86 -0.29
CA ILE A 143 4.69 -25.19 -0.94
C ILE A 143 4.87 -26.33 -1.97
N SER A 144 5.92 -26.30 -2.79
CA SER A 144 6.16 -27.34 -3.81
C SER A 144 6.60 -28.67 -3.20
N THR A 145 7.43 -28.64 -2.15
CA THR A 145 7.94 -29.86 -1.48
C THR A 145 6.93 -30.48 -0.51
N ALA A 146 6.00 -29.71 0.07
CA ALA A 146 4.97 -30.25 0.97
C ALA A 146 4.11 -31.35 0.32
N ALA A 147 3.81 -31.23 -0.98
CA ALA A 147 3.08 -32.25 -1.74
C ALA A 147 3.80 -33.62 -1.81
N SER A 148 5.09 -33.67 -1.44
CA SER A 148 5.90 -34.90 -1.43
C SER A 148 6.18 -35.46 -0.02
N ASN A 149 5.86 -34.73 1.06
CA ASN A 149 6.21 -35.06 2.45
C ASN A 149 7.72 -35.30 2.74
N ASN A 150 8.63 -34.92 1.82
CA ASN A 150 10.06 -35.23 1.93
C ASN A 150 10.84 -34.34 2.92
N VAL A 151 10.22 -33.31 3.51
CA VAL A 151 10.91 -32.37 4.42
C VAL A 151 10.87 -32.89 5.87
N THR A 152 12.03 -33.18 6.46
CA THR A 152 12.12 -33.71 7.84
C THR A 152 12.20 -32.60 8.89
N GLN A 153 11.82 -32.91 10.13
CA GLN A 153 11.91 -31.96 11.25
C GLN A 153 13.35 -31.52 11.55
N GLU A 154 14.34 -32.40 11.43
CA GLU A 154 15.75 -32.03 11.67
C GLU A 154 16.25 -31.05 10.61
N TRP A 155 15.98 -31.33 9.32
CA TRP A 155 16.38 -30.51 8.18
C TRP A 155 15.68 -29.14 8.18
N ALA A 156 14.38 -29.11 8.49
CA ALA A 156 13.66 -27.86 8.69
C ALA A 156 14.22 -27.05 9.89
N SER A 157 14.59 -27.74 10.97
CA SER A 157 15.19 -27.10 12.16
C SER A 157 16.63 -26.60 11.93
N SER A 158 17.41 -27.21 11.04
CA SER A 158 18.77 -26.75 10.71
C SER A 158 18.73 -25.48 9.86
N ILE A 159 17.87 -25.42 8.83
CA ILE A 159 17.61 -24.19 8.07
C ILE A 159 17.15 -23.06 8.99
N GLY A 160 16.16 -23.33 9.84
CA GLY A 160 15.71 -22.38 10.85
C GLY A 160 16.87 -21.85 11.67
N ARG A 161 17.65 -22.75 12.30
CA ARG A 161 18.79 -22.38 13.15
C ARG A 161 19.84 -21.56 12.40
N ALA A 162 20.16 -21.92 11.17
CA ALA A 162 21.11 -21.17 10.34
C ALA A 162 20.62 -19.73 10.05
N LEU A 163 19.35 -19.57 9.65
CA LEU A 163 18.72 -18.26 9.44
C LEU A 163 18.67 -17.42 10.72
N GLY A 164 18.37 -18.06 11.86
CA GLY A 164 18.35 -17.41 13.18
C GLY A 164 19.73 -16.95 13.64
N ASN A 165 20.75 -17.80 13.51
CA ASN A 165 22.15 -17.44 13.74
C ASN A 165 22.52 -16.23 12.87
N TRP A 166 22.19 -16.28 11.59
CA TRP A 166 22.54 -15.24 10.60
C TRP A 166 21.90 -13.89 10.91
N LEU A 167 20.58 -13.83 11.16
CA LEU A 167 19.91 -12.56 11.46
C LEU A 167 20.44 -11.96 12.76
N ARG A 168 20.75 -12.80 13.76
CA ARG A 168 21.36 -12.36 15.02
C ARG A 168 22.76 -11.80 14.78
N SER A 169 23.59 -12.48 14.00
CA SER A 169 24.92 -11.99 13.61
C SER A 169 24.86 -10.67 12.81
N PHE A 170 23.88 -10.52 11.92
CA PHE A 170 23.64 -9.27 11.18
C PHE A 170 23.30 -8.12 12.13
N HIS A 171 22.34 -8.31 13.06
CA HIS A 171 22.01 -7.30 14.06
C HIS A 171 23.21 -6.94 14.96
N HIS A 172 24.02 -7.92 15.39
CA HIS A 172 25.23 -7.65 16.21
C HIS A 172 26.38 -7.01 15.40
N TRP A 173 26.42 -7.20 14.09
CA TRP A 173 27.36 -6.50 13.20
C TRP A 173 26.94 -5.03 13.02
N ALA A 174 25.65 -4.77 12.84
CA ALA A 174 25.09 -3.42 12.75
C ALA A 174 25.26 -2.60 14.04
N ASP A 175 25.29 -3.26 15.20
CA ASP A 175 25.59 -2.65 16.51
C ASP A 175 27.04 -2.16 16.66
N ASN A 176 27.96 -2.62 15.81
CA ASN A 176 29.37 -2.30 15.98
C ASN A 176 29.65 -0.84 15.60
N GLU A 177 30.40 -0.10 16.44
CA GLU A 177 30.73 1.31 16.19
C GLU A 177 31.39 1.56 14.82
N THR A 178 32.10 0.57 14.26
CA THR A 178 32.67 0.62 12.91
C THR A 178 31.62 0.74 11.80
N GLN A 179 30.37 0.30 12.05
CA GLN A 179 29.24 0.38 11.13
C GLN A 179 28.32 1.59 11.39
N SER A 180 28.70 2.50 12.30
CA SER A 180 27.96 3.74 12.59
C SER A 180 27.68 4.59 11.34
N GLY A 181 28.60 4.63 10.37
CA GLY A 181 28.39 5.26 9.07
C GLY A 181 27.32 4.57 8.20
N VAL A 182 27.19 3.24 8.30
CA VAL A 182 26.14 2.47 7.61
C VAL A 182 24.79 2.73 8.28
N ALA A 183 24.73 2.76 9.61
CA ALA A 183 23.52 3.11 10.36
C ALA A 183 23.04 4.55 10.05
N ALA A 184 23.97 5.50 9.93
CA ALA A 184 23.67 6.88 9.54
C ALA A 184 23.22 7.01 8.08
N GLU A 185 23.53 6.06 7.20
CA GLU A 185 22.97 5.99 5.84
C GLU A 185 21.58 5.36 5.84
N MET A 186 21.39 4.24 6.56
CA MET A 186 20.11 3.52 6.61
C MET A 186 19.00 4.29 7.35
N ASP A 187 19.35 5.18 8.29
CA ASP A 187 18.43 6.14 8.91
C ASP A 187 17.81 7.13 7.91
N LYS A 188 18.44 7.34 6.75
CA LYS A 188 17.89 8.21 5.69
C LYS A 188 16.80 7.50 4.86
N ASN A 189 16.65 6.18 4.97
CA ASN A 189 15.58 5.43 4.29
C ASN A 189 14.21 5.57 5.01
N GLN A 190 13.93 6.80 5.47
CA GLN A 190 12.74 7.21 6.21
C GLN A 190 11.47 6.87 5.44
N TYR A 191 11.50 7.05 4.11
CA TYR A 191 10.39 6.71 3.24
C TYR A 191 9.97 5.24 3.36
N MET A 192 10.91 4.28 3.31
CA MET A 192 10.55 2.86 3.39
C MET A 192 10.21 2.39 4.81
N ARG A 193 10.80 3.02 5.85
CA ARG A 193 10.36 2.86 7.25
C ARG A 193 8.90 3.28 7.42
N ASP A 194 8.55 4.48 6.99
CA ASP A 194 7.23 5.08 7.20
C ASP A 194 6.16 4.37 6.35
N LEU A 195 6.54 3.89 5.16
CA LEU A 195 5.75 2.93 4.38
C LEU A 195 5.50 1.63 5.16
N LYS A 196 6.53 1.03 5.75
CA LYS A 196 6.40 -0.24 6.51
C LYS A 196 5.61 -0.08 7.81
N PHE A 197 5.58 1.13 8.37
CA PHE A 197 4.62 1.49 9.40
C PHE A 197 3.19 1.52 8.86
N MET A 198 2.94 2.22 7.76
CA MET A 198 1.60 2.37 7.17
C MET A 198 0.96 1.01 6.83
N VAL A 199 1.67 0.15 6.09
CA VAL A 199 1.12 -1.15 5.63
C VAL A 199 0.86 -2.16 6.75
N ASN A 200 1.36 -1.92 7.97
CA ASN A 200 1.16 -2.79 9.13
C ASN A 200 0.28 -2.13 10.21
N TYR A 201 0.66 -0.97 10.73
CA TYR A 201 0.05 -0.38 11.92
C TYR A 201 -1.10 0.61 11.63
N ASP A 202 -1.11 1.29 10.47
CA ASP A 202 -2.36 1.90 9.98
C ASP A 202 -3.32 0.79 9.50
N ALA A 203 -2.81 -0.21 8.79
CA ALA A 203 -3.59 -1.36 8.33
C ALA A 203 -4.28 -2.14 9.46
N LEU A 204 -3.64 -2.27 10.63
CA LEU A 204 -4.20 -2.84 11.86
C LEU A 204 -5.52 -2.15 12.26
N VAL A 205 -5.50 -0.82 12.39
CA VAL A 205 -6.66 -0.02 12.82
C VAL A 205 -7.71 0.06 11.71
N ASN A 206 -7.29 0.21 10.46
CA ASN A 206 -8.19 0.26 9.30
C ASN A 206 -8.91 -1.07 9.03
N THR A 207 -8.33 -2.20 9.42
CA THR A 207 -8.95 -3.53 9.25
C THR A 207 -10.07 -3.81 10.27
N ILE A 208 -10.18 -3.03 11.35
CA ILE A 208 -11.31 -3.12 12.30
C ILE A 208 -12.64 -2.92 11.57
N ASP A 209 -12.72 -1.94 10.66
CA ASP A 209 -13.93 -1.65 9.88
C ASP A 209 -14.30 -2.77 8.89
N LYS A 210 -13.38 -3.69 8.56
CA LYS A 210 -13.65 -4.90 7.75
C LYS A 210 -14.18 -6.08 8.58
N TYR A 211 -13.74 -6.20 9.84
CA TYR A 211 -14.10 -7.29 10.75
C TYR A 211 -14.64 -6.77 12.10
N PRO A 212 -15.69 -5.92 12.11
CA PRO A 212 -16.10 -5.20 13.32
C PRO A 212 -16.58 -6.13 14.45
N THR A 213 -17.16 -7.28 14.11
CA THR A 213 -17.59 -8.33 15.06
C THR A 213 -16.42 -9.05 15.73
N VAL A 214 -15.27 -9.18 15.05
CA VAL A 214 -14.08 -9.86 15.56
C VAL A 214 -13.17 -8.88 16.27
N LEU A 215 -12.89 -7.73 15.65
CA LEU A 215 -11.84 -6.79 16.04
C LEU A 215 -12.35 -5.57 16.83
N GLY A 216 -13.65 -5.26 16.78
CA GLY A 216 -14.20 -4.00 17.33
C GLY A 216 -13.90 -3.78 18.81
N GLY A 217 -13.91 -4.85 19.62
CA GLY A 217 -13.59 -4.80 21.05
C GLY A 217 -12.13 -4.53 21.38
N SER A 218 -11.20 -4.67 20.42
CA SER A 218 -9.76 -4.43 20.61
C SER A 218 -9.29 -3.07 20.09
N ARG A 219 -10.20 -2.19 19.63
CA ARG A 219 -9.85 -0.89 19.01
C ARG A 219 -8.91 -0.06 19.89
N ASP A 220 -9.19 0.06 21.19
CA ASP A 220 -8.37 0.82 22.15
C ASP A 220 -6.95 0.27 22.30
N VAL A 221 -6.75 -1.04 22.12
CA VAL A 221 -5.41 -1.67 22.18
C VAL A 221 -4.69 -1.47 20.85
N PHE A 222 -5.40 -1.61 19.73
CA PHE A 222 -4.83 -1.42 18.39
C PHE A 222 -4.38 0.03 18.16
N SER A 223 -5.14 1.02 18.65
CA SER A 223 -4.71 2.42 18.66
C SER A 223 -3.42 2.62 19.46
N LYS A 224 -3.33 2.06 20.67
CA LYS A 224 -2.12 2.18 21.53
C LYS A 224 -0.90 1.47 20.94
N VAL A 225 -1.08 0.31 20.31
CA VAL A 225 -0.02 -0.39 19.55
C VAL A 225 0.49 0.52 18.42
N ARG A 226 -0.42 1.10 17.64
CA ARG A 226 -0.09 2.05 16.57
C ARG A 226 0.61 3.31 17.12
N GLU A 227 0.13 3.89 18.21
CA GLU A 227 0.71 5.07 18.87
C GLU A 227 2.14 4.81 19.40
N MET A 228 2.36 3.66 20.04
CA MET A 228 3.69 3.19 20.47
C MET A 228 4.64 3.09 19.28
N THR A 229 4.24 2.35 18.23
CA THR A 229 5.10 2.15 17.05
C THR A 229 5.30 3.42 16.21
N ALA A 230 4.40 4.41 16.32
CA ALA A 230 4.55 5.71 15.69
C ALA A 230 5.59 6.60 16.41
N ALA A 231 5.64 6.56 17.74
CA ALA A 231 6.69 7.23 18.51
C ALA A 231 8.07 6.63 18.21
N GLU A 232 8.12 5.30 18.06
CA GLU A 232 9.33 4.53 17.79
C GLU A 232 9.91 4.73 16.38
N LEU A 233 9.20 5.39 15.43
CA LEU A 233 9.75 5.76 14.12
C LEU A 233 10.97 6.70 14.20
N SER A 234 11.10 7.42 15.31
CA SER A 234 12.23 8.30 15.60
C SER A 234 13.42 7.60 16.29
N GLN A 235 13.23 6.36 16.77
CA GLN A 235 14.24 5.60 17.49
C GLN A 235 15.09 4.75 16.53
N LYS A 236 16.41 4.87 16.67
CA LYS A 236 17.41 4.35 15.71
C LYS A 236 18.31 3.29 16.33
N ASP A 237 18.47 3.34 17.65
CA ASP A 237 19.45 2.63 18.45
C ASP A 237 18.87 2.29 19.85
N GLY A 238 19.69 1.65 20.68
CA GLY A 238 19.29 1.11 21.98
C GLY A 238 18.72 -0.31 21.91
N ASN A 239 18.32 -0.85 23.06
CA ASN A 239 17.96 -2.26 23.18
C ASN A 239 16.74 -2.62 22.30
N GLY A 240 16.92 -3.59 21.40
CA GLY A 240 15.88 -4.02 20.44
C GLY A 240 15.78 -3.19 19.16
N PHE A 241 16.58 -2.13 18.98
CA PHE A 241 16.57 -1.24 17.82
C PHE A 241 17.92 -1.24 17.09
N GLY A 242 17.96 -0.87 15.82
CA GLY A 242 19.19 -0.83 15.01
C GLY A 242 18.89 -0.96 13.52
N ILE A 243 19.90 -1.24 12.70
CA ILE A 243 19.66 -1.59 11.29
C ILE A 243 18.90 -2.91 11.22
N ILE A 244 17.80 -2.92 10.47
CA ILE A 244 17.00 -4.10 10.14
C ILE A 244 16.92 -4.26 8.62
N HIS A 245 16.76 -5.49 8.13
CA HIS A 245 16.49 -5.77 6.72
C HIS A 245 15.15 -5.12 6.28
N GLY A 246 14.22 -4.95 7.20
CA GLY A 246 12.97 -4.21 7.04
C GLY A 246 11.88 -4.98 6.31
N ASP A 247 12.25 -5.92 5.43
CA ASP A 247 11.36 -6.89 4.78
C ASP A 247 11.92 -8.32 4.88
N PHE A 248 12.17 -8.80 6.09
CA PHE A 248 12.71 -10.14 6.31
C PHE A 248 11.59 -11.20 6.40
N TRP A 249 11.38 -11.97 5.33
CA TRP A 249 10.39 -13.04 5.28
C TRP A 249 10.79 -14.16 4.32
N SER A 250 10.06 -15.28 4.33
CA SER A 250 10.35 -16.49 3.56
C SER A 250 10.26 -16.35 2.04
N GLY A 251 9.76 -15.23 1.50
CA GLY A 251 9.89 -14.87 0.08
C GLY A 251 11.26 -14.29 -0.29
N ASN A 252 11.95 -13.68 0.68
CA ASN A 252 13.25 -13.01 0.50
C ASN A 252 14.44 -13.91 0.94
N VAL A 253 14.20 -15.22 1.04
CA VAL A 253 15.18 -16.26 1.38
C VAL A 253 15.24 -17.25 0.22
N LEU A 254 16.31 -17.23 -0.58
CA LEU A 254 16.49 -18.17 -1.69
C LEU A 254 17.15 -19.48 -1.23
N ILE A 255 16.67 -20.59 -1.77
CA ILE A 255 17.13 -21.96 -1.52
C ILE A 255 17.19 -22.76 -2.83
N PRO A 256 18.19 -23.63 -3.08
CA PRO A 256 18.26 -24.49 -4.26
C PRO A 256 17.04 -25.42 -4.38
N LYS A 257 16.51 -25.61 -5.60
CA LYS A 257 15.42 -26.58 -5.86
C LYS A 257 15.78 -28.01 -5.43
N VAL A 258 17.04 -28.40 -5.64
CA VAL A 258 17.59 -29.72 -5.33
C VAL A 258 18.05 -29.88 -3.87
N ALA A 259 17.66 -28.97 -2.96
CA ALA A 259 18.14 -28.96 -1.57
C ALA A 259 17.78 -30.21 -0.73
N LEU A 260 16.80 -31.02 -1.16
CA LEU A 260 16.48 -32.32 -0.55
C LEU A 260 17.30 -33.47 -1.16
N GLU A 261 17.80 -33.31 -2.39
CA GLU A 261 18.64 -34.28 -3.10
C GLU A 261 20.12 -34.12 -2.72
N GLN A 262 20.54 -32.91 -2.38
CA GLN A 262 21.90 -32.56 -1.97
C GLN A 262 21.92 -31.93 -0.55
N PRO A 263 21.46 -32.65 0.50
CA PRO A 263 21.25 -32.07 1.83
C PRO A 263 22.55 -31.74 2.59
N TYR A 264 23.73 -32.14 2.07
CA TYR A 264 25.01 -32.04 2.78
C TYR A 264 25.63 -30.64 2.78
N HIS A 265 25.40 -29.83 1.74
CA HIS A 265 25.88 -28.45 1.68
C HIS A 265 24.82 -27.56 1.05
N LEU A 266 24.16 -26.77 1.88
CA LEU A 266 22.97 -26.00 1.53
C LEU A 266 23.25 -24.49 1.58
N PRO A 267 23.59 -23.84 0.45
CA PRO A 267 23.68 -22.40 0.36
C PRO A 267 22.28 -21.77 0.41
N ILE A 268 22.14 -20.68 1.17
CA ILE A 268 20.90 -19.90 1.33
C ILE A 268 21.24 -18.42 1.20
N PHE A 269 20.55 -17.70 0.31
CA PHE A 269 20.80 -16.26 0.07
C PHE A 269 19.65 -15.40 0.64
N ILE A 270 20.01 -14.32 1.33
CA ILE A 270 19.08 -13.30 1.84
C ILE A 270 19.06 -12.12 0.87
N ILE A 271 17.89 -11.80 0.30
CA ILE A 271 17.74 -10.91 -0.86
C ILE A 271 16.72 -9.78 -0.63
N ASP A 272 16.69 -8.82 -1.56
CA ASP A 272 15.74 -7.70 -1.63
C ASP A 272 15.84 -6.69 -0.47
N TRP A 273 16.99 -6.02 -0.41
CA TRP A 273 17.37 -5.12 0.69
C TRP A 273 16.84 -3.67 0.53
N GLU A 274 15.88 -3.44 -0.38
CA GLU A 274 15.36 -2.10 -0.69
C GLU A 274 14.61 -1.43 0.47
N LEU A 275 14.13 -2.23 1.43
CA LEU A 275 13.45 -1.74 2.64
C LEU A 275 14.36 -1.67 3.88
N CYS A 276 15.68 -1.86 3.73
CA CYS A 276 16.64 -1.78 4.84
C CYS A 276 16.66 -0.37 5.46
N HIS A 277 16.49 -0.29 6.78
CA HIS A 277 16.41 0.98 7.53
C HIS A 277 16.77 0.78 9.02
N CYS A 278 16.92 1.87 9.77
CA CYS A 278 17.04 1.81 11.23
C CYS A 278 15.65 1.76 11.89
N GLY A 279 15.40 0.74 12.71
CA GLY A 279 14.11 0.48 13.35
C GLY A 279 14.13 -0.67 14.36
N ALA A 280 12.96 -1.18 14.74
CA ALA A 280 12.84 -2.24 15.74
C ALA A 280 13.10 -3.65 15.16
N ARG A 281 14.06 -4.39 15.73
CA ARG A 281 14.44 -5.77 15.34
C ARG A 281 13.30 -6.78 15.47
N ALA A 282 12.26 -6.42 16.23
CA ALA A 282 11.02 -7.17 16.34
C ALA A 282 10.24 -7.29 15.01
N LEU A 283 10.48 -6.37 14.06
CA LEU A 283 9.85 -6.39 12.73
C LEU A 283 10.36 -7.59 11.91
N ASP A 284 11.66 -7.68 11.66
CA ASP A 284 12.27 -8.77 10.87
C ASP A 284 11.92 -10.16 11.45
N LEU A 285 11.99 -10.29 12.77
CA LEU A 285 11.60 -11.51 13.49
C LEU A 285 10.11 -11.81 13.32
N GLY A 286 9.25 -10.83 13.60
CA GLY A 286 7.79 -11.02 13.57
C GLY A 286 7.26 -11.31 12.18
N GLN A 287 7.79 -10.66 11.14
CA GLN A 287 7.35 -10.88 9.75
C GLN A 287 7.75 -12.28 9.27
N MET A 288 8.97 -12.73 9.56
CA MET A 288 9.43 -14.09 9.26
C MET A 288 8.58 -15.16 9.97
N PHE A 289 8.32 -15.00 11.27
CA PHE A 289 7.50 -15.96 12.03
C PHE A 289 6.04 -15.95 11.61
N ALA A 290 5.49 -14.80 11.21
CA ALA A 290 4.13 -14.70 10.71
C ALA A 290 3.99 -15.41 9.35
N GLU A 291 4.82 -15.09 8.37
CA GLU A 291 4.77 -15.68 7.02
C GLU A 291 5.00 -17.21 7.04
N LEU A 292 5.92 -17.70 7.87
CA LEU A 292 6.10 -19.13 8.10
C LEU A 292 4.88 -19.76 8.80
N TYR A 293 4.25 -19.09 9.77
CA TYR A 293 3.03 -19.66 10.37
C TYR A 293 1.84 -19.68 9.41
N LEU A 294 1.69 -18.69 8.53
CA LEU A 294 0.62 -18.67 7.53
C LEU A 294 0.72 -19.86 6.56
N LEU A 295 1.92 -20.40 6.28
CA LEU A 295 2.08 -21.67 5.56
C LEU A 295 1.48 -22.85 6.31
N LYS A 296 1.64 -22.94 7.65
CA LYS A 296 0.97 -23.98 8.45
C LYS A 296 -0.55 -23.75 8.50
N HIS A 297 -0.99 -22.53 8.75
CA HIS A 297 -2.41 -22.20 8.94
C HIS A 297 -3.27 -22.41 7.67
N PHE A 298 -2.72 -22.05 6.51
CA PHE A 298 -3.46 -22.13 5.25
C PHE A 298 -3.17 -23.39 4.42
N LYS A 299 -1.97 -23.97 4.52
CA LYS A 299 -1.51 -25.11 3.69
C LYS A 299 -1.09 -26.36 4.49
N ASP A 300 -1.28 -26.36 5.82
CA ASP A 300 -0.96 -27.45 6.76
C ASP A 300 0.53 -27.85 6.85
N ILE A 301 1.45 -27.02 6.34
CA ILE A 301 2.88 -27.34 6.23
C ILE A 301 3.60 -27.27 7.60
N ASP A 302 3.79 -28.41 8.25
CA ASP A 302 4.50 -28.52 9.55
C ASP A 302 5.95 -28.04 9.50
N ALA A 303 6.65 -28.24 8.38
CA ALA A 303 8.02 -27.82 8.18
C ALA A 303 8.25 -26.33 8.44
N ALA A 304 7.27 -25.47 8.14
CA ALA A 304 7.37 -24.05 8.43
C ALA A 304 7.40 -23.77 9.96
N THR A 305 6.69 -24.57 10.77
CA THR A 305 6.76 -24.46 12.24
C THR A 305 8.09 -24.99 12.81
N TRP A 306 8.68 -26.00 12.18
CA TRP A 306 9.99 -26.53 12.54
C TRP A 306 11.11 -25.54 12.20
N ILE A 307 11.00 -24.81 11.09
CA ILE A 307 11.88 -23.68 10.75
C ILE A 307 11.78 -22.60 11.84
N ILE A 308 10.58 -22.19 12.28
CA ILE A 308 10.44 -21.21 13.38
C ILE A 308 11.11 -21.71 14.68
N GLN A 309 10.89 -22.97 15.05
CA GLN A 309 11.53 -23.59 16.23
C GLN A 309 13.07 -23.60 16.13
N GLY A 310 13.61 -23.90 14.94
CA GLY A 310 15.04 -23.81 14.66
C GLY A 310 15.55 -22.37 14.76
N PHE A 311 14.85 -21.43 14.14
CA PHE A 311 15.20 -20.01 14.08
C PHE A 311 15.38 -19.41 15.46
N MET A 312 14.44 -19.67 16.36
CA MET A 312 14.49 -19.16 17.73
C MET A 312 15.66 -19.77 18.53
N LYS A 313 16.07 -21.01 18.23
CA LYS A 313 17.29 -21.63 18.79
C LYS A 313 18.59 -21.07 18.20
N GLY A 314 18.56 -20.56 16.97
CA GLY A 314 19.72 -19.91 16.36
C GLY A 314 19.90 -18.47 16.83
N TYR A 315 18.80 -17.70 16.81
CA TYR A 315 18.82 -16.28 17.17
C TYR A 315 19.20 -16.10 18.65
N GLN A 316 18.41 -16.69 19.56
CA GLN A 316 18.57 -16.62 21.02
C GLN A 316 18.54 -15.17 21.58
N GLY A 317 18.60 -15.01 22.92
CA GLY A 317 18.82 -13.70 23.54
C GLY A 317 17.72 -12.65 23.31
N LEU A 318 16.47 -13.06 23.13
CA LEU A 318 15.31 -12.14 23.15
C LEU A 318 14.85 -11.95 24.60
N ASP A 319 14.99 -10.73 25.12
CA ASP A 319 14.36 -10.34 26.38
C ASP A 319 12.81 -10.29 26.28
N ASP A 320 12.14 -10.26 27.44
CA ASP A 320 10.68 -10.22 27.54
C ASP A 320 10.05 -9.08 26.74
N GLU A 321 10.65 -7.89 26.70
CA GLU A 321 10.07 -6.78 25.95
C GLU A 321 10.16 -7.01 24.44
N THR A 322 11.32 -7.42 23.95
CA THR A 322 11.55 -7.73 22.53
C THR A 322 10.69 -8.91 22.08
N ALA A 323 10.52 -9.93 22.93
CA ALA A 323 9.62 -11.05 22.64
C ALA A 323 8.14 -10.62 22.56
N PHE A 324 7.66 -9.76 23.46
CA PHE A 324 6.30 -9.21 23.35
C PHE A 324 6.16 -8.28 22.13
N ARG A 325 7.18 -7.48 21.79
CA ARG A 325 7.21 -6.67 20.55
C ARG A 325 7.10 -7.56 19.30
N VAL A 326 7.82 -8.69 19.27
CA VAL A 326 7.73 -9.70 18.18
C VAL A 326 6.32 -10.28 18.10
N LEU A 327 5.73 -10.68 19.23
CA LEU A 327 4.36 -11.23 19.25
C LEU A 327 3.32 -10.20 18.78
N ILE A 328 3.44 -8.93 19.19
CA ILE A 328 2.62 -7.84 18.65
C ILE A 328 2.75 -7.79 17.13
N HIS A 329 3.98 -7.77 16.58
CA HIS A 329 4.18 -7.69 15.14
C HIS A 329 3.62 -8.91 14.38
N VAL A 330 3.76 -10.13 14.92
CA VAL A 330 3.14 -11.35 14.35
C VAL A 330 1.62 -11.20 14.28
N GLY A 331 0.97 -10.79 15.37
CA GLY A 331 -0.48 -10.65 15.42
C GLY A 331 -1.00 -9.50 14.53
N VAL A 332 -0.24 -8.41 14.41
CA VAL A 332 -0.49 -7.33 13.45
C VAL A 332 -0.40 -7.86 12.02
N HIS A 333 0.63 -8.65 11.70
CA HIS A 333 0.81 -9.22 10.36
C HIS A 333 -0.35 -10.15 9.97
N PHE A 334 -0.86 -10.97 10.89
CA PHE A 334 -2.06 -11.80 10.65
C PHE A 334 -3.31 -10.96 10.37
N ILE A 335 -3.51 -9.83 11.06
CA ILE A 335 -4.66 -8.94 10.80
C ILE A 335 -4.51 -8.21 9.47
N ALA A 336 -3.31 -7.67 9.19
CA ALA A 336 -3.07 -6.84 8.01
C ALA A 336 -2.99 -7.65 6.71
N TRP A 337 -2.27 -8.78 6.70
CA TRP A 337 -1.88 -9.48 5.47
C TRP A 337 -2.68 -10.76 5.19
N ALA A 338 -3.11 -11.52 6.19
CA ALA A 338 -3.85 -12.77 5.94
C ALA A 338 -5.16 -12.57 5.13
N PRO A 339 -5.92 -11.46 5.30
CA PRO A 339 -7.06 -11.12 4.43
C PRO A 339 -6.71 -10.69 3.00
N LEU A 340 -5.43 -10.46 2.69
CA LEU A 340 -4.95 -9.94 1.41
C LEU A 340 -4.32 -11.01 0.51
N ILE A 341 -4.12 -12.24 0.99
CA ILE A 341 -3.51 -13.32 0.20
C ILE A 341 -4.61 -14.09 -0.57
N PRO A 342 -4.75 -13.90 -1.90
CA PRO A 342 -5.83 -14.54 -2.66
C PRO A 342 -5.62 -16.07 -2.73
N ASN A 343 -6.73 -16.81 -2.72
CA ASN A 343 -6.77 -18.26 -2.94
C ASN A 343 -5.90 -19.10 -1.97
N TRP A 344 -5.52 -18.54 -0.82
CA TRP A 344 -4.69 -19.23 0.17
C TRP A 344 -5.46 -20.18 1.07
N GLY A 345 -6.68 -19.81 1.50
CA GLY A 345 -7.58 -20.70 2.22
C GLY A 345 -9.02 -20.22 2.19
N THR A 346 -9.86 -20.88 2.99
CA THR A 346 -11.29 -20.54 3.13
C THR A 346 -11.49 -19.22 3.89
N SER A 347 -12.66 -18.58 3.71
CA SER A 347 -13.04 -17.40 4.48
C SER A 347 -13.02 -17.63 5.99
N GLN A 348 -13.32 -18.86 6.45
CA GLN A 348 -13.20 -19.24 7.86
C GLN A 348 -11.74 -19.21 8.33
N GLN A 349 -10.81 -19.83 7.59
CA GLN A 349 -9.38 -19.76 7.93
C GLN A 349 -8.86 -18.32 7.93
N VAL A 350 -9.34 -17.45 7.04
CA VAL A 350 -8.99 -16.02 7.06
C VAL A 350 -9.51 -15.33 8.33
N GLU A 351 -10.76 -15.57 8.72
CA GLU A 351 -11.30 -15.01 9.97
C GLU A 351 -10.59 -15.59 11.20
N ASP A 352 -10.23 -16.87 11.21
CA ASP A 352 -9.48 -17.52 12.28
C ASP A 352 -8.08 -16.91 12.44
N ALA A 353 -7.40 -16.59 11.32
CA ALA A 353 -6.11 -15.88 11.35
C ALA A 353 -6.25 -14.46 11.92
N VAL A 354 -7.28 -13.71 11.49
CA VAL A 354 -7.58 -12.36 12.01
C VAL A 354 -7.92 -12.40 13.51
N ARG A 355 -8.68 -13.41 13.94
CA ARG A 355 -9.08 -13.65 15.34
C ARG A 355 -7.88 -14.04 16.21
N LEU A 356 -7.02 -14.94 15.74
CA LEU A 356 -5.76 -15.29 16.38
C LEU A 356 -4.82 -14.07 16.48
N GLY A 357 -4.71 -13.28 15.41
CA GLY A 357 -3.92 -12.05 15.40
C GLY A 357 -4.38 -11.05 16.46
N ARG A 358 -5.70 -10.83 16.59
CA ARG A 358 -6.29 -9.98 17.65
C ARG A 358 -5.89 -10.43 19.04
N ASP A 359 -6.02 -11.74 19.30
CA ASP A 359 -5.77 -12.31 20.62
C ASP A 359 -4.29 -12.23 20.98
N ILE A 360 -3.40 -12.51 20.02
CA ILE A 360 -1.95 -12.33 20.18
C ILE A 360 -1.60 -10.85 20.44
N VAL A 361 -2.10 -9.90 19.63
CA VAL A 361 -1.81 -8.46 19.83
C VAL A 361 -2.29 -7.99 21.21
N THR A 362 -3.51 -8.36 21.60
CA THR A 362 -4.10 -7.95 22.86
C THR A 362 -3.31 -8.51 24.05
N LYS A 363 -2.92 -9.79 23.98
CA LYS A 363 -2.22 -10.46 25.08
C LYS A 363 -0.73 -10.16 25.17
N ALA A 364 -0.09 -9.85 24.04
CA ALA A 364 1.29 -9.34 24.04
C ALA A 364 1.35 -7.89 24.54
N TRP A 365 0.36 -7.06 24.21
CA TRP A 365 0.22 -5.71 24.78
C TRP A 365 0.02 -5.73 26.31
N GLU A 366 -0.83 -6.64 26.81
CA GLU A 366 -1.01 -6.88 28.24
C GLU A 366 0.20 -7.53 28.94
N LYS A 367 1.22 -7.96 28.18
CA LYS A 367 2.34 -8.81 28.62
C LYS A 367 1.88 -10.08 29.38
N ASP A 368 0.73 -10.64 28.98
CA ASP A 368 0.08 -11.79 29.63
C ASP A 368 0.76 -13.12 29.25
N ARG A 369 1.95 -13.32 29.81
CA ARG A 369 2.73 -14.56 29.72
C ARG A 369 1.89 -15.79 30.10
N SER A 370 0.96 -15.66 31.06
CA SER A 370 0.14 -16.77 31.54
C SER A 370 -0.85 -17.29 30.49
N TRP A 371 -1.44 -16.40 29.70
CA TRP A 371 -2.32 -16.77 28.59
C TRP A 371 -1.57 -17.50 27.48
N PHE A 372 -0.37 -17.03 27.13
CA PHE A 372 0.49 -17.74 26.18
C PHE A 372 0.89 -19.12 26.74
N GLU A 373 1.32 -19.21 27.99
CA GLU A 373 1.69 -20.47 28.66
C GLU A 373 0.52 -21.47 28.82
N GLY A 374 -0.72 -20.98 28.89
CA GLY A 374 -1.93 -21.81 29.03
C GLY A 374 -2.50 -22.33 27.70
N ASN A 375 -2.48 -21.54 26.63
CA ASN A 375 -3.18 -21.84 25.37
C ASN A 375 -2.40 -22.76 24.39
N ARG A 376 -1.65 -23.72 24.93
CA ARG A 376 -0.75 -24.67 24.21
C ARG A 376 -1.38 -25.51 23.09
N ARG A 377 -2.71 -25.53 22.98
CA ARG A 377 -3.47 -26.33 21.99
C ARG A 377 -4.16 -25.49 20.91
N THR A 378 -4.18 -24.18 21.06
CA THR A 378 -4.86 -23.22 20.18
C THR A 378 -3.92 -22.14 19.64
N LEU A 379 -2.81 -21.88 20.34
CA LEU A 379 -1.69 -21.09 19.84
C LEU A 379 -0.75 -21.91 18.95
N PRO A 380 0.04 -21.26 18.07
CA PRO A 380 1.14 -21.90 17.38
C PRO A 380 2.12 -22.55 18.37
N TYR A 381 2.45 -23.83 18.17
CA TYR A 381 3.29 -24.60 19.12
C TYR A 381 4.64 -23.94 19.45
N TRP A 382 5.22 -23.18 18.51
CA TRP A 382 6.48 -22.45 18.70
C TRP A 382 6.39 -21.32 19.74
N VAL A 383 5.21 -20.75 19.97
CA VAL A 383 5.01 -19.71 21.00
C VAL A 383 5.25 -20.29 22.40
N VAL A 384 4.83 -21.54 22.65
CA VAL A 384 4.64 -22.06 24.02
C VAL A 384 5.48 -23.27 24.40
N GLY A 385 5.70 -24.22 23.48
CA GLY A 385 6.70 -25.28 23.64
C GLY A 385 6.35 -26.46 24.53
N SER A 386 7.24 -27.46 24.47
CA SER A 386 7.08 -28.79 25.07
C SER A 386 8.03 -29.01 26.26
N ASN A 387 7.50 -29.65 27.30
CA ASN A 387 8.24 -30.41 28.30
C ASN A 387 7.72 -31.85 28.23
N GLY A 388 8.58 -32.83 27.95
CA GLY A 388 8.14 -34.20 27.72
C GLY A 388 9.21 -35.13 27.13
N GLY A 389 10.35 -35.26 27.81
CA GLY A 389 11.42 -36.16 27.41
C GLY A 389 12.71 -35.86 28.17
N THR A 390 13.37 -36.88 28.72
CA THR A 390 14.60 -36.72 29.53
C THR A 390 15.85 -36.67 28.66
N PHE A 391 16.04 -35.58 27.93
CA PHE A 391 17.33 -35.03 27.50
C PHE A 391 17.17 -33.51 27.24
N CYS A 392 18.28 -32.77 27.15
CA CYS A 392 18.33 -31.34 27.49
C CYS A 392 17.49 -30.35 26.64
N THR A 393 17.05 -29.29 27.35
CA THR A 393 16.51 -27.97 26.95
C THR A 393 15.14 -27.87 26.20
N PRO A 394 14.16 -27.11 26.77
CA PRO A 394 12.85 -26.89 26.13
C PRO A 394 12.90 -25.83 25.01
N THR A 395 11.89 -25.84 24.14
CA THR A 395 11.87 -25.05 22.89
C THR A 395 10.59 -24.20 22.77
N SER A 396 10.68 -22.89 23.06
CA SER A 396 9.62 -21.92 22.73
C SER A 396 10.05 -20.46 22.93
N MET A 397 9.23 -19.52 22.44
CA MET A 397 9.50 -18.08 22.55
C MET A 397 9.49 -17.62 24.01
N ILE A 398 8.61 -18.22 24.82
CA ILE A 398 8.51 -18.02 26.27
C ILE A 398 9.75 -18.52 27.04
N VAL A 399 10.61 -19.36 26.44
CA VAL A 399 11.85 -19.86 27.07
C VAL A 399 13.03 -18.90 26.89
N LEU A 400 12.98 -17.98 25.90
CA LEU A 400 13.99 -16.93 25.75
C LEU A 400 13.89 -15.86 26.86
N LEU A 401 12.72 -15.78 27.51
CA LEU A 401 12.36 -14.88 28.60
C LEU A 401 13.05 -15.22 29.96
N ASN A 402 14.37 -15.39 29.93
CA ASN A 402 15.21 -15.75 31.08
C ASN A 402 16.67 -15.30 30.85
N PRO A 403 17.12 -14.16 31.42
CA PRO A 403 18.54 -13.94 31.66
C PRO A 403 19.04 -14.87 32.78
N PRO A 404 20.29 -15.35 32.76
CA PRO A 404 20.85 -16.10 33.86
C PRO A 404 21.06 -15.17 35.08
N SER A 405 20.29 -15.37 36.14
CA SER A 405 20.54 -14.74 37.43
C SER A 405 21.80 -15.33 38.06
N ILE A 406 22.97 -14.71 37.82
CA ILE A 406 24.24 -15.10 38.44
C ILE A 406 24.22 -14.71 39.93
N SER A 407 23.61 -15.56 40.75
CA SER A 407 23.83 -15.56 42.19
C SER A 407 25.12 -16.32 42.50
N SER A 408 26.22 -15.56 42.57
CA SER A 408 27.44 -15.82 43.37
C SER A 408 27.84 -17.27 43.71
N LEU A 409 29.06 -17.62 43.30
CA LEU A 409 29.90 -18.71 43.83
C LEU A 409 29.43 -20.15 43.51
N ASP A 410 30.29 -20.88 42.78
CA ASP A 410 31.18 -21.80 43.51
C ASP A 410 32.50 -22.04 42.75
N THR A 411 33.60 -22.07 43.49
CA THR A 411 34.94 -22.39 42.97
C THR A 411 35.54 -23.44 43.90
N TYR A 412 35.79 -24.66 43.36
CA TYR A 412 36.54 -25.78 43.95
C TYR A 412 36.92 -25.70 45.45
N HIS A 413 36.39 -26.59 46.30
CA HIS A 413 37.19 -27.65 46.96
C HIS A 413 36.39 -28.58 47.91
N VAL A 414 36.37 -29.89 47.58
CA VAL A 414 36.80 -31.04 48.41
C VAL A 414 36.14 -31.36 49.79
N THR A 415 35.81 -32.66 49.96
CA THR A 415 35.56 -33.49 51.18
C THR A 415 34.24 -33.41 51.99
N GLU A 416 33.61 -34.59 52.08
CA GLU A 416 33.08 -35.31 53.26
C GLU A 416 31.80 -34.91 54.06
N HIS A 417 30.99 -35.97 54.23
CA HIS A 417 30.24 -36.40 55.42
C HIS A 417 29.00 -35.66 56.00
N LEU A 418 27.90 -36.44 56.00
CA LEU A 418 26.92 -36.66 57.09
C LEU A 418 25.88 -35.57 57.47
N GLN A 419 24.61 -36.02 57.44
CA GLN A 419 23.56 -35.86 58.49
C GLN A 419 23.12 -34.44 58.96
N ALA A 420 21.87 -34.19 59.37
CA ALA A 420 20.59 -34.90 59.23
C ALA A 420 19.41 -33.99 59.71
N MET A 421 18.17 -34.45 59.50
CA MET A 421 16.94 -34.07 60.24
C MET A 421 16.37 -32.64 60.04
N ALA A 422 15.19 -32.43 60.62
CA ALA A 422 14.24 -31.32 60.40
C ALA A 422 13.59 -30.90 61.75
N PRO A 423 12.36 -30.35 61.83
CA PRO A 423 11.92 -28.99 61.49
C PRO A 423 11.29 -28.23 62.71
N SER A 424 10.54 -27.14 62.44
CA SER A 424 9.61 -26.39 63.35
C SER A 424 10.25 -25.33 64.30
N ASP A 425 9.55 -24.36 64.93
CA ASP A 425 8.09 -24.06 64.99
C ASP A 425 7.71 -22.59 65.38
N LYS A 426 6.54 -22.11 64.89
CA LYS A 426 5.51 -21.17 65.48
C LYS A 426 5.82 -19.91 66.37
N LYS A 427 4.97 -18.87 66.17
CA LYS A 427 4.50 -17.76 67.11
C LYS A 427 5.48 -16.58 67.36
N LYS A 428 5.11 -15.34 67.80
CA LYS A 428 3.90 -14.49 68.08
C LYS A 428 4.41 -13.00 68.10
N ARG A 429 3.76 -11.88 67.73
CA ARG A 429 2.40 -11.26 67.87
C ARG A 429 2.25 -10.21 69.02
N SER A 430 2.33 -8.90 68.72
CA SER A 430 1.86 -7.72 69.50
C SER A 430 1.86 -6.46 68.59
N HIS A 431 0.75 -5.73 68.36
CA HIS A 431 0.19 -4.55 69.10
C HIS A 431 1.00 -3.23 68.94
N LEU A 432 0.43 -2.00 68.82
CA LEU A 432 -0.95 -1.46 69.03
C LEU A 432 -1.18 -0.09 68.28
N LYS A 433 -2.46 0.30 67.97
CA LYS A 433 -3.14 1.66 67.85
C LYS A 433 -2.35 2.96 67.44
N SER A 434 -2.92 4.04 66.86
CA SER A 434 -4.24 4.42 66.28
C SER A 434 -4.20 5.81 65.53
N LYS A 435 -5.28 6.22 64.83
CA LYS A 435 -5.50 7.49 64.06
C LYS A 435 -5.93 8.70 64.97
N PRO A 436 -6.45 9.91 64.54
CA PRO A 436 -6.75 10.50 63.19
C PRO A 436 -6.67 12.06 62.93
N SER A 437 -6.56 12.49 61.65
CA SER A 437 -7.21 13.70 61.00
C SER A 437 -6.87 15.16 61.49
N SER A 438 -7.19 16.31 60.84
CA SER A 438 -8.05 16.69 59.68
C SER A 438 -7.76 18.10 59.02
N SER A 439 -8.28 18.33 57.80
CA SER A 439 -8.88 19.58 57.19
C SER A 439 -8.16 20.92 56.79
N LYS A 440 -8.12 21.18 55.46
CA LYS A 440 -8.65 22.35 54.64
C LYS A 440 -8.22 23.85 54.76
N ARG A 441 -7.78 24.44 53.60
CA ARG A 441 -7.94 25.83 53.00
C ARG A 441 -7.47 27.08 53.82
N ARG A 442 -6.97 28.21 53.25
CA ARG A 442 -7.44 29.06 52.11
C ARG A 442 -6.32 30.04 51.58
N LYS A 443 -6.61 30.85 50.54
CA LYS A 443 -5.75 31.86 49.84
C LYS A 443 -5.60 33.24 50.54
N THR A 444 -4.54 34.01 50.20
CA THR A 444 -4.62 35.44 49.73
C THR A 444 -3.31 35.91 49.02
N ALA A 445 -3.29 37.12 48.42
CA ALA A 445 -2.23 37.63 47.51
C ALA A 445 -1.71 39.06 47.86
N LYS A 446 -0.79 39.62 47.06
CA LYS A 446 -0.30 41.03 47.09
C LYS A 446 0.01 41.56 45.67
N ALA A 447 0.19 42.89 45.54
CA ALA A 447 0.38 43.63 44.27
C ALA A 447 1.55 44.66 44.33
N GLY A 448 1.75 45.44 43.25
CA GLY A 448 2.82 46.45 43.04
C GLY A 448 2.71 47.75 43.88
N PRO A 449 3.38 48.86 43.52
CA PRO A 449 3.44 49.49 42.17
C PRO A 449 4.90 49.74 41.66
N GLU A 450 5.35 50.69 40.82
CA GLU A 450 4.85 51.95 40.18
C GLU A 450 5.62 52.29 38.85
N ALA A 451 5.66 53.56 38.40
CA ALA A 451 6.36 54.15 37.23
C ALA A 451 7.01 55.52 37.64
N PRO A 452 7.51 56.49 36.79
CA PRO A 452 7.50 56.65 35.32
C PRO A 452 8.82 57.17 34.66
N GLY A 453 8.81 57.50 33.34
CA GLY A 453 9.88 58.25 32.63
C GLY A 453 9.65 58.45 31.11
N GLN A 454 10.18 59.54 30.53
CA GLN A 454 10.16 59.91 29.08
C GLN A 454 11.63 59.81 28.52
N SER A 455 12.03 60.09 27.26
CA SER A 455 11.47 60.68 26.02
C SER A 455 12.31 60.22 24.79
N GLU A 456 11.90 60.58 23.55
CA GLU A 456 12.67 60.87 22.28
C GLU A 456 14.00 60.10 21.96
N GLU A 457 14.36 59.72 20.72
CA GLU A 457 13.97 60.02 19.31
C GLU A 457 14.36 58.77 18.44
N ALA A 458 14.25 58.61 17.11
CA ALA A 458 13.83 59.39 15.92
C ALA A 458 13.38 58.42 14.77
N ASP A 459 13.30 58.90 13.52
CA ASP A 459 13.06 58.12 12.26
C ASP A 459 13.92 58.72 11.10
N PRO A 460 14.11 58.06 9.93
CA PRO A 460 13.40 58.60 8.75
C PRO A 460 12.99 57.60 7.64
N GLN A 461 11.69 57.56 7.37
CA GLN A 461 11.01 57.74 6.06
C GLN A 461 11.33 56.83 4.85
N SER A 462 10.26 56.24 4.28
CA SER A 462 9.84 56.62 2.90
C SER A 462 8.34 56.38 2.61
N THR A 463 7.62 57.49 2.48
CA THR A 463 6.50 57.81 1.57
C THR A 463 5.48 56.75 1.12
N ILE A 464 4.19 57.05 1.37
CA ILE A 464 2.99 56.47 0.72
C ILE A 464 2.14 57.63 0.15
N PRO A 465 1.44 57.48 -0.99
CA PRO A 465 0.24 58.26 -1.31
C PRO A 465 -1.05 57.45 -1.05
N SER A 466 -1.88 57.93 -0.12
CA SER A 466 -3.30 57.55 0.01
C SER A 466 -4.15 58.48 -0.90
N GLN A 467 -5.47 58.38 -1.11
CA GLN A 467 -6.63 57.86 -0.36
C GLN A 467 -7.64 57.23 -1.37
N ALA A 468 -8.86 56.74 -1.07
CA ALA A 468 -9.74 56.92 0.09
C ALA A 468 -10.75 55.77 0.32
N GLN A 469 -11.36 55.80 1.51
CA GLN A 469 -12.54 55.05 1.96
C GLN A 469 -13.44 56.05 2.73
N PRO A 470 -14.68 55.71 3.14
CA PRO A 470 -15.67 54.84 2.48
C PRO A 470 -17.08 55.49 2.47
N THR A 471 -18.05 54.90 1.77
CA THR A 471 -19.47 55.13 2.06
C THR A 471 -20.28 53.83 2.08
N SER A 472 -21.22 53.79 3.03
CA SER A 472 -22.24 52.76 3.29
C SER A 472 -23.29 53.44 4.19
N PRO A 473 -24.55 52.98 4.29
CA PRO A 473 -25.05 51.64 3.92
C PRO A 473 -26.31 51.69 3.03
N VAL A 474 -26.89 50.50 2.74
CA VAL A 474 -28.30 50.16 3.08
C VAL A 474 -28.52 48.66 2.80
N HIS A 475 -29.36 48.00 3.61
CA HIS A 475 -29.69 46.58 3.45
C HIS A 475 -30.67 46.34 2.29
N SER A 476 -30.45 45.24 1.55
CA SER A 476 -31.53 44.33 1.20
C SER A 476 -31.00 42.90 1.13
N SER A 477 -31.81 41.94 1.58
CA SER A 477 -31.47 40.51 1.55
C SER A 477 -32.15 39.84 0.37
N SER A 478 -31.37 39.31 -0.57
CA SER A 478 -31.85 38.30 -1.51
C SER A 478 -30.78 37.25 -1.73
N SER A 479 -31.22 36.00 -1.87
CA SER A 479 -30.45 34.97 -2.58
C SER A 479 -30.35 35.31 -4.08
N ASP A 480 -29.61 34.46 -4.80
CA ASP A 480 -29.44 34.48 -6.26
C ASP A 480 -28.46 35.53 -6.80
N LEU A 481 -27.17 35.22 -6.61
CA LEU A 481 -26.11 35.82 -7.42
C LEU A 481 -26.09 35.12 -8.79
N SER A 482 -26.88 35.61 -9.73
CA SER A 482 -26.78 35.21 -11.13
C SER A 482 -25.43 35.67 -11.68
N TYR A 483 -24.56 34.70 -11.99
CA TYR A 483 -23.32 35.00 -12.71
C TYR A 483 -23.70 35.55 -14.08
N LYS A 484 -23.27 36.79 -14.36
CA LYS A 484 -23.53 37.43 -15.64
C LYS A 484 -22.86 36.62 -16.75
N ILE A 485 -23.62 36.29 -17.79
CA ILE A 485 -23.07 35.85 -19.07
C ILE A 485 -22.12 36.96 -19.53
N TYR A 486 -20.85 36.63 -19.71
CA TYR A 486 -19.85 37.58 -20.21
C TYR A 486 -19.97 37.65 -21.72
N ASP A 487 -20.65 38.68 -22.19
CA ASP A 487 -20.88 38.95 -23.61
C ASP A 487 -19.55 39.34 -24.29
N GLY A 488 -19.12 38.56 -25.29
CA GLY A 488 -17.81 38.72 -25.93
C GLY A 488 -17.29 37.43 -26.58
N LEU A 489 -17.53 37.27 -27.88
CA LEU A 489 -17.08 36.11 -28.65
C LEU A 489 -15.57 36.13 -28.92
N ASP A 490 -14.79 35.37 -28.14
CA ASP A 490 -13.68 34.54 -28.66
C ASP A 490 -13.08 33.64 -27.54
N ARG A 491 -13.00 32.32 -27.67
CA ARG A 491 -13.98 31.38 -28.27
C ARG A 491 -13.78 30.00 -27.63
N TYR A 492 -14.84 29.25 -27.33
CA TYR A 492 -14.73 27.79 -27.12
C TYR A 492 -14.57 27.03 -28.47
N GLY A 493 -14.65 27.75 -29.59
CA GLY A 493 -14.74 27.23 -30.96
C GLY A 493 -13.47 26.63 -31.57
N ASP A 494 -12.43 26.33 -30.79
CA ASP A 494 -11.37 25.39 -31.22
C ASP A 494 -11.86 23.94 -31.11
N LEU A 495 -12.80 23.67 -30.21
CA LEU A 495 -13.40 22.35 -29.98
C LEU A 495 -14.63 22.08 -30.87
N GLU A 496 -15.35 23.12 -31.28
CA GLU A 496 -16.56 23.01 -32.12
C GLU A 496 -16.29 22.36 -33.50
N PRO A 497 -15.21 22.70 -34.26
CA PRO A 497 -14.81 21.97 -35.46
C PRO A 497 -14.47 20.50 -35.21
N SER A 498 -14.08 20.17 -33.98
CA SER A 498 -13.81 18.79 -33.54
C SER A 498 -15.08 18.04 -33.10
N GLY A 499 -16.25 18.69 -33.12
CA GLY A 499 -17.53 18.12 -32.70
C GLY A 499 -17.76 18.08 -31.19
N ILE A 500 -16.96 18.79 -30.38
CA ILE A 500 -17.20 18.98 -28.95
C ILE A 500 -17.72 20.40 -28.74
N ILE A 501 -18.84 20.56 -28.04
CA ILE A 501 -19.43 21.87 -27.74
C ILE A 501 -19.52 22.03 -26.23
N VAL A 502 -18.94 23.11 -25.70
CA VAL A 502 -18.85 23.41 -24.26
C VAL A 502 -19.72 24.61 -23.94
N ASP A 503 -20.25 24.66 -22.71
CA ASP A 503 -21.09 25.74 -22.18
C ASP A 503 -22.46 25.85 -22.88
N VAL A 504 -23.03 24.70 -23.28
CA VAL A 504 -24.35 24.62 -23.92
C VAL A 504 -25.49 24.65 -22.91
N GLU A 505 -26.66 25.14 -23.34
CA GLU A 505 -27.90 25.00 -22.56
C GLU A 505 -28.27 23.51 -22.41
N LEU A 506 -28.54 23.09 -21.17
CA LEU A 506 -28.80 21.70 -20.82
C LEU A 506 -30.24 21.28 -21.17
N PRO A 507 -30.45 20.27 -22.05
CA PRO A 507 -31.77 19.78 -22.40
C PRO A 507 -32.56 19.28 -21.19
N ALA A 508 -33.89 19.50 -21.22
CA ALA A 508 -34.76 19.26 -20.07
C ALA A 508 -34.77 17.79 -19.60
N ASP A 509 -34.64 16.84 -20.52
CA ASP A 509 -34.58 15.39 -20.26
C ASP A 509 -33.23 14.96 -19.65
N ILE A 510 -32.10 15.47 -20.18
CA ILE A 510 -30.78 15.25 -19.59
C ILE A 510 -30.70 15.88 -18.19
N LYS A 511 -31.30 17.07 -18.02
CA LYS A 511 -31.43 17.74 -16.72
C LYS A 511 -32.27 16.95 -15.73
N GLU A 512 -33.45 16.46 -16.15
CA GLU A 512 -34.31 15.62 -15.31
C GLU A 512 -33.60 14.32 -14.92
N TYR A 513 -32.89 13.66 -15.85
CA TYR A 513 -32.10 12.46 -15.52
C TYR A 513 -30.95 12.78 -14.54
N ALA A 514 -30.21 13.86 -14.76
CA ALA A 514 -29.13 14.28 -13.88
C ALA A 514 -29.63 14.63 -12.47
N ASP A 515 -30.71 15.39 -12.32
CA ASP A 515 -31.24 15.78 -11.00
C ASP A 515 -32.06 14.67 -10.31
N SER A 516 -32.94 13.98 -11.04
CA SER A 516 -33.90 13.02 -10.46
C SER A 516 -33.35 11.59 -10.34
N THR A 517 -32.46 11.17 -11.24
CA THR A 517 -31.88 9.81 -11.24
C THR A 517 -30.50 9.79 -10.59
N VAL A 518 -29.58 10.67 -11.02
CA VAL A 518 -28.20 10.67 -10.53
C VAL A 518 -28.08 11.41 -9.19
N LEU A 519 -28.37 12.72 -9.16
CA LEU A 519 -28.07 13.61 -8.03
C LEU A 519 -29.18 13.65 -6.94
N SER A 520 -30.13 12.71 -6.94
CA SER A 520 -31.33 12.77 -6.10
C SER A 520 -31.05 12.51 -4.60
N ILE A 521 -30.75 13.59 -3.88
CA ILE A 521 -30.39 13.59 -2.44
C ILE A 521 -31.49 12.95 -1.56
N SER A 522 -32.74 12.91 -2.03
CA SER A 522 -33.89 12.31 -1.31
C SER A 522 -33.69 10.83 -0.92
N ARG A 523 -32.81 10.11 -1.64
CA ARG A 523 -32.42 8.70 -1.44
C ARG A 523 -31.11 8.51 -0.64
N LEU A 524 -30.52 9.59 -0.09
CA LEU A 524 -29.24 9.58 0.63
C LEU A 524 -29.37 9.62 2.18
N ARG A 525 -30.56 9.34 2.73
CA ARG A 525 -30.94 9.73 4.11
C ARG A 525 -30.05 9.18 5.24
N ASN A 526 -29.41 8.02 5.04
CA ASN A 526 -28.66 7.31 6.08
C ASN A 526 -27.16 7.12 5.75
N ALA A 527 -26.57 7.95 4.88
CA ALA A 527 -25.13 7.91 4.63
C ALA A 527 -24.36 8.54 5.80
N GLU A 528 -23.66 7.73 6.59
CA GLU A 528 -22.78 8.18 7.68
C GLU A 528 -21.63 9.05 7.13
N GLN A 529 -21.78 10.37 7.26
CA GLN A 529 -20.87 11.38 6.67
C GLN A 529 -19.63 11.61 7.53
N GLY A 530 -18.80 10.58 7.66
CA GLY A 530 -17.43 10.76 8.17
C GLY A 530 -16.64 11.72 7.29
N GLY A 531 -16.23 12.86 7.84
CA GLY A 531 -15.23 13.74 7.23
C GLY A 531 -15.71 14.97 6.45
N THR A 532 -16.95 15.44 6.60
CA THR A 532 -17.36 16.74 6.00
C THR A 532 -16.56 17.89 6.59
N GLU A 533 -16.40 17.92 7.92
CA GLU A 533 -15.54 18.89 8.64
C GLU A 533 -14.09 18.77 8.17
N SER A 534 -13.53 17.56 8.20
CA SER A 534 -12.16 17.27 7.71
C SER A 534 -11.94 17.67 6.24
N PHE A 535 -12.96 17.62 5.38
CA PHE A 535 -12.85 18.10 3.99
C PHE A 535 -12.83 19.63 3.91
N GLN A 536 -13.64 20.33 4.73
CA GLN A 536 -13.57 21.79 4.86
C GLN A 536 -12.22 22.24 5.46
N GLU A 537 -11.71 21.55 6.48
CA GLU A 537 -10.39 21.84 7.09
C GLU A 537 -9.26 21.69 6.07
N GLN A 538 -9.22 20.60 5.32
CA GLN A 538 -8.20 20.39 4.27
C GLN A 538 -8.31 21.43 3.14
N ILE A 539 -9.53 21.82 2.74
CA ILE A 539 -9.72 22.91 1.76
C ILE A 539 -9.21 24.24 2.32
N ALA A 540 -9.51 24.56 3.58
CA ALA A 540 -9.04 25.77 4.23
C ALA A 540 -7.51 25.78 4.38
N GLU A 541 -6.89 24.65 4.73
CA GLU A 541 -5.44 24.49 4.81
C GLU A 541 -4.77 24.76 3.44
N VAL A 542 -5.17 24.02 2.41
CA VAL A 542 -4.59 24.12 1.06
C VAL A 542 -4.82 25.53 0.48
N ASN A 543 -6.02 26.09 0.61
CA ASN A 543 -6.35 27.44 0.13
C ASN A 543 -5.74 28.57 1.00
N SER A 544 -5.17 28.28 2.18
CA SER A 544 -4.47 29.29 3.00
C SER A 544 -3.01 29.53 2.56
N ARG A 545 -2.42 28.58 1.84
CA ARG A 545 -1.06 28.67 1.29
C ARG A 545 -1.08 28.80 -0.23
N ARG A 546 0.08 29.10 -0.83
CA ARG A 546 0.26 29.03 -2.29
C ARG A 546 0.44 27.58 -2.71
N SER A 547 -0.65 26.82 -2.62
CA SER A 547 -0.73 25.39 -2.91
C SER A 547 -0.37 25.06 -4.36
N MET A 548 0.25 23.90 -4.58
CA MET A 548 0.50 23.37 -5.92
C MET A 548 -0.69 22.55 -6.45
N HIS A 549 -0.77 22.42 -7.78
CA HIS A 549 -1.76 21.60 -8.51
C HIS A 549 -2.01 20.23 -7.88
N HIS A 550 -0.95 19.49 -7.57
CA HIS A 550 -1.03 18.14 -7.01
C HIS A 550 -1.68 18.06 -5.61
N GLU A 551 -1.63 19.13 -4.81
CA GLU A 551 -2.29 19.18 -3.51
C GLU A 551 -3.81 19.19 -3.67
N TRP A 552 -4.33 19.92 -4.67
CA TRP A 552 -5.75 19.95 -5.00
C TRP A 552 -6.23 18.62 -5.62
N VAL A 553 -5.45 18.03 -6.52
CA VAL A 553 -5.74 16.70 -7.07
C VAL A 553 -5.82 15.66 -5.95
N GLY A 554 -4.78 15.57 -5.12
CA GLY A 554 -4.73 14.64 -3.99
C GLY A 554 -5.84 14.87 -2.95
N LEU A 555 -6.23 16.13 -2.69
CA LEU A 555 -7.36 16.48 -1.83
C LEU A 555 -8.69 15.93 -2.38
N ILE A 556 -8.94 16.08 -3.69
CA ILE A 556 -10.18 15.59 -4.33
C ILE A 556 -10.16 14.06 -4.44
N HIS A 557 -9.02 13.45 -4.78
CA HIS A 557 -8.86 11.99 -4.85
C HIS A 557 -9.09 11.32 -3.49
N LYS A 558 -8.46 11.84 -2.44
CA LYS A 558 -8.66 11.43 -1.04
C LYS A 558 -10.11 11.61 -0.57
N ALA A 559 -10.83 12.61 -1.08
CA ALA A 559 -12.26 12.76 -0.82
C ALA A 559 -13.09 11.68 -1.53
N ILE A 560 -12.82 11.40 -2.82
CA ILE A 560 -13.45 10.31 -3.59
C ILE A 560 -13.26 8.95 -2.90
N LEU A 561 -12.03 8.64 -2.47
CA LEU A 561 -11.68 7.37 -1.84
C LEU A 561 -12.25 7.21 -0.41
N ARG A 562 -12.50 8.30 0.32
CA ARG A 562 -13.07 8.27 1.68
C ARG A 562 -14.59 8.09 1.73
N LEU A 563 -15.30 8.23 0.60
CA LEU A 563 -16.75 8.07 0.55
C LEU A 563 -17.16 6.60 0.75
N LYS A 564 -17.74 6.28 1.92
CA LYS A 564 -18.27 4.95 2.29
C LYS A 564 -19.46 4.54 1.39
N LEU A 565 -19.16 4.04 0.19
CA LEU A 565 -20.10 3.45 -0.75
C LEU A 565 -20.29 1.96 -0.43
N GLU A 566 -21.55 1.52 -0.43
CA GLU A 566 -21.95 0.12 -0.16
C GLU A 566 -21.22 -0.89 -1.06
N ASN A 567 -20.91 -0.50 -2.30
CA ASN A 567 -20.15 -1.28 -3.28
C ASN A 567 -18.86 -0.55 -3.69
N SER A 568 -18.07 -0.04 -2.75
CA SER A 568 -16.82 0.71 -3.04
C SER A 568 -15.81 -0.08 -3.90
N VAL A 569 -15.85 -1.41 -3.86
CA VAL A 569 -15.03 -2.31 -4.69
C VAL A 569 -15.41 -2.29 -6.18
N SER A 570 -16.64 -1.86 -6.54
CA SER A 570 -17.13 -1.89 -7.93
C SER A 570 -16.54 -0.83 -8.86
N PHE A 571 -15.82 0.16 -8.33
CA PHE A 571 -15.11 1.16 -9.13
C PHE A 571 -13.60 1.15 -8.87
N THR A 572 -12.87 1.85 -9.71
CA THR A 572 -11.45 2.16 -9.53
C THR A 572 -11.14 3.57 -10.06
N THR A 573 -10.00 4.11 -9.66
CA THR A 573 -9.55 5.47 -9.95
C THR A 573 -8.14 5.44 -10.50
N VAL A 574 -7.86 6.20 -11.54
CA VAL A 574 -6.51 6.37 -12.11
C VAL A 574 -6.23 7.84 -12.23
N GLU A 575 -5.20 8.31 -11.53
CA GLU A 575 -4.72 9.68 -11.65
C GLU A 575 -3.75 9.83 -12.83
N ASP A 576 -3.63 11.05 -13.37
CA ASP A 576 -2.51 11.54 -14.18
C ASP A 576 -1.95 10.51 -15.19
N LYS A 577 -2.74 10.11 -16.20
CA LYS A 577 -2.32 9.12 -17.20
C LYS A 577 -2.96 9.33 -18.57
N ASP A 578 -2.14 9.22 -19.61
CA ASP A 578 -2.54 9.42 -21.01
C ASP A 578 -3.50 8.32 -21.52
N TRP A 579 -4.59 8.75 -22.14
CA TRP A 579 -5.57 7.88 -22.79
C TRP A 579 -5.11 7.47 -24.20
N HIS A 580 -5.56 6.30 -24.65
CA HIS A 580 -5.19 5.71 -25.94
C HIS A 580 -5.70 6.56 -27.12
N ALA A 581 -4.83 6.84 -28.10
CA ALA A 581 -5.16 7.69 -29.26
C ALA A 581 -6.38 7.20 -30.05
N ASP A 582 -6.50 5.88 -30.27
CA ASP A 582 -7.63 5.22 -30.93
C ASP A 582 -9.01 5.52 -30.28
N ILE A 583 -9.03 5.90 -28.99
CA ILE A 583 -10.25 6.36 -28.29
C ILE A 583 -10.42 7.85 -28.57
N GLN A 584 -10.61 8.16 -29.84
CA GLN A 584 -10.77 9.52 -30.34
C GLN A 584 -11.72 9.41 -31.54
N PRO A 585 -12.93 10.01 -31.48
CA PRO A 585 -13.78 10.14 -32.65
C PRO A 585 -12.98 10.66 -33.84
N LYS A 586 -13.28 10.20 -35.07
CA LYS A 586 -12.48 10.55 -36.26
C LYS A 586 -12.34 12.07 -36.49
N LEU A 587 -13.30 12.86 -35.99
CA LEU A 587 -13.31 14.32 -36.00
C LEU A 587 -12.26 14.99 -35.09
N LEU A 588 -11.68 14.25 -34.13
CA LEU A 588 -10.86 14.80 -33.04
C LEU A 588 -9.35 14.56 -33.21
N GLN A 589 -8.89 13.91 -34.28
CA GLN A 589 -7.54 13.32 -34.46
C GLN A 589 -6.36 14.33 -34.58
N SER A 590 -6.45 15.47 -33.92
CA SER A 590 -5.33 16.41 -33.71
C SER A 590 -4.37 15.89 -32.62
N PRO A 591 -3.04 15.89 -32.84
CA PRO A 591 -2.05 15.57 -31.81
C PRO A 591 -2.06 16.51 -30.60
N LYS A 592 -2.68 17.70 -30.70
CA LYS A 592 -2.80 18.66 -29.59
C LYS A 592 -3.77 18.20 -28.49
N ASN A 593 -4.66 17.25 -28.78
CA ASN A 593 -5.83 16.96 -27.94
C ASN A 593 -5.67 15.64 -27.15
N ILE A 594 -4.47 15.36 -26.59
CA ILE A 594 -4.23 14.18 -25.75
C ILE A 594 -5.05 14.32 -24.45
N SER A 595 -5.84 13.31 -24.08
CA SER A 595 -6.50 13.28 -22.76
C SER A 595 -5.55 12.68 -21.73
N ARG A 596 -5.31 13.44 -20.67
CA ARG A 596 -4.59 13.01 -19.48
C ARG A 596 -5.28 13.63 -18.25
N PRO A 597 -6.44 13.11 -17.83
CA PRO A 597 -7.17 13.70 -16.71
C PRO A 597 -6.44 13.54 -15.40
N ASP A 598 -6.55 14.55 -14.53
CA ASP A 598 -5.99 14.51 -13.18
C ASP A 598 -6.52 13.32 -12.39
N ILE A 599 -7.82 13.03 -12.49
CA ILE A 599 -8.44 11.80 -11.97
C ILE A 599 -9.46 11.26 -12.97
N CYS A 600 -9.29 10.02 -13.40
CA CYS A 600 -10.28 9.23 -14.12
C CYS A 600 -10.96 8.23 -13.17
N VAL A 601 -12.28 8.10 -13.24
CA VAL A 601 -13.07 7.15 -12.45
C VAL A 601 -13.97 6.31 -13.35
N GLY A 602 -13.87 4.99 -13.21
CA GLY A 602 -14.61 4.01 -14.00
C GLY A 602 -14.87 2.71 -13.26
N LEU A 603 -15.52 1.77 -13.93
CA LEU A 603 -15.88 0.48 -13.35
C LEU A 603 -14.62 -0.38 -13.16
N ARG A 604 -14.53 -1.11 -12.04
CA ARG A 604 -13.47 -2.09 -11.84
C ARG A 604 -13.77 -3.34 -12.67
N GLU A 605 -12.82 -3.77 -13.49
CA GLU A 605 -13.03 -4.90 -14.41
C GLU A 605 -13.56 -6.18 -13.73
N LEU A 606 -12.97 -6.57 -12.60
CA LEU A 606 -13.38 -7.72 -11.78
C LEU A 606 -14.88 -7.71 -11.44
N GLN A 607 -15.47 -6.53 -11.34
CA GLN A 607 -16.87 -6.31 -10.92
C GLN A 607 -17.83 -6.13 -12.10
N ILE A 608 -17.31 -6.12 -13.34
CA ILE A 608 -18.07 -6.44 -14.55
C ILE A 608 -18.01 -7.96 -14.81
N ARG A 609 -16.85 -8.61 -14.56
CA ARG A 609 -16.69 -10.06 -14.75
C ARG A 609 -17.76 -10.89 -14.04
N GLU A 610 -18.15 -10.53 -12.81
CA GLU A 610 -19.26 -11.17 -12.07
C GLU A 610 -20.63 -11.14 -12.78
N VAL A 611 -20.87 -10.14 -13.65
CA VAL A 611 -22.16 -9.94 -14.34
C VAL A 611 -22.18 -10.64 -15.71
N LEU A 612 -21.00 -10.97 -16.24
CA LEU A 612 -20.79 -11.69 -17.50
C LEU A 612 -20.55 -13.19 -17.27
N TYR A 613 -19.67 -13.54 -16.34
CA TYR A 613 -19.21 -14.90 -16.08
C TYR A 613 -19.77 -15.46 -14.77
N HIS A 614 -20.55 -16.53 -14.87
CA HIS A 614 -21.06 -17.28 -13.71
C HIS A 614 -19.97 -18.09 -12.97
N LYS A 615 -18.70 -18.06 -13.41
CA LYS A 615 -17.55 -18.68 -12.73
C LYS A 615 -16.28 -17.84 -12.88
N SER A 616 -15.44 -17.90 -11.85
CA SER A 616 -14.18 -17.15 -11.71
C SER A 616 -13.02 -17.86 -12.42
N ASP A 617 -12.95 -17.72 -13.75
CA ASP A 617 -11.76 -18.04 -14.54
C ASP A 617 -11.14 -16.71 -15.04
N ASP A 618 -9.83 -16.55 -14.84
CA ASP A 618 -9.07 -15.35 -15.23
C ASP A 618 -8.71 -15.36 -16.71
N ALA A 619 -8.32 -16.51 -17.27
CA ALA A 619 -7.92 -16.63 -18.67
C ALA A 619 -9.10 -16.39 -19.62
N VAL A 620 -10.29 -16.90 -19.29
CA VAL A 620 -11.52 -16.67 -20.06
C VAL A 620 -11.91 -15.18 -20.11
N ALA A 621 -11.63 -14.44 -19.03
CA ALA A 621 -11.93 -13.01 -18.97
C ALA A 621 -10.92 -12.17 -19.75
N GLU A 622 -9.62 -12.46 -19.64
CA GLU A 622 -8.60 -11.84 -20.49
C GLU A 622 -8.86 -12.11 -21.97
N GLU A 623 -9.22 -13.36 -22.33
CA GLU A 623 -9.58 -13.73 -23.69
C GLU A 623 -10.78 -12.90 -24.19
N PHE A 624 -11.82 -12.72 -23.37
CA PHE A 624 -12.96 -11.87 -23.73
C PHE A 624 -12.59 -10.40 -23.93
N TRP A 625 -11.80 -9.78 -23.06
CA TRP A 625 -11.43 -8.38 -23.24
C TRP A 625 -10.54 -8.17 -24.48
N ASN A 626 -9.71 -9.16 -24.81
CA ASN A 626 -8.94 -9.16 -26.05
C ASN A 626 -9.86 -9.32 -27.28
N LYS A 627 -10.79 -10.27 -27.28
CA LYS A 627 -11.80 -10.44 -28.35
C LYS A 627 -12.69 -9.22 -28.52
N LEU A 628 -13.11 -8.59 -27.42
CA LEU A 628 -13.91 -7.36 -27.44
C LEU A 628 -13.18 -6.22 -28.17
N LYS A 629 -11.84 -6.12 -28.04
CA LYS A 629 -11.01 -5.15 -28.79
C LYS A 629 -10.72 -5.60 -30.23
N VAL A 630 -10.40 -6.87 -30.45
CA VAL A 630 -9.93 -7.40 -31.76
C VAL A 630 -11.09 -7.70 -32.71
N ASP A 631 -12.08 -8.47 -32.26
CA ASP A 631 -13.23 -8.90 -33.06
C ASP A 631 -14.37 -7.88 -32.97
N GLY A 632 -14.62 -7.36 -31.76
CA GLY A 632 -15.68 -6.39 -31.49
C GLY A 632 -15.30 -4.93 -31.78
N GLY A 633 -14.02 -4.61 -31.93
CA GLY A 633 -13.55 -3.23 -32.14
C GLY A 633 -13.85 -2.25 -30.98
N VAL A 634 -14.20 -2.74 -29.79
CA VAL A 634 -14.57 -1.92 -28.62
C VAL A 634 -13.39 -1.83 -27.65
N ILE A 635 -12.90 -0.61 -27.43
CA ILE A 635 -11.88 -0.35 -26.43
C ILE A 635 -12.58 0.01 -25.11
N SER A 636 -12.49 -0.90 -24.12
CA SER A 636 -13.18 -0.77 -22.84
C SER A 636 -12.35 -0.14 -21.72
N ASP A 637 -11.01 -0.25 -21.75
CA ASP A 637 -10.09 0.45 -20.84
C ASP A 637 -9.52 1.68 -21.57
N PRO A 638 -9.49 2.88 -20.97
CA PRO A 638 -9.09 4.08 -21.70
C PRO A 638 -7.58 4.22 -21.93
N PHE A 639 -6.73 3.40 -21.29
CA PHE A 639 -5.28 3.62 -21.24
C PHE A 639 -4.48 2.70 -22.18
N ALA A 640 -3.36 3.21 -22.71
CA ALA A 640 -2.50 2.45 -23.64
C ALA A 640 -1.74 1.27 -22.98
N LYS A 641 -1.52 1.34 -21.66
CA LYS A 641 -1.29 0.18 -20.79
C LYS A 641 -2.52 0.08 -19.88
N PRO A 642 -3.22 -1.07 -19.78
CA PRO A 642 -4.46 -1.19 -18.99
C PRO A 642 -4.31 -0.72 -17.55
N GLN A 643 -5.42 -0.39 -16.90
CA GLN A 643 -5.51 -0.04 -15.46
C GLN A 643 -6.68 -0.76 -14.75
N TYR A 644 -7.19 -1.84 -15.36
CA TYR A 644 -8.44 -2.54 -15.04
C TYR A 644 -9.63 -1.58 -14.77
N LEU A 645 -9.60 -0.39 -15.38
CA LEU A 645 -10.60 0.66 -15.29
C LEU A 645 -11.40 0.64 -16.59
N ARG A 646 -12.58 0.03 -16.55
CA ARG A 646 -13.42 -0.14 -17.74
C ARG A 646 -14.54 0.92 -17.74
N PHE A 647 -14.78 1.54 -18.90
CA PHE A 647 -15.84 2.54 -19.14
C PHE A 647 -15.90 3.68 -18.09
N PRO A 648 -15.11 4.76 -18.28
CA PRO A 648 -15.16 5.93 -17.40
C PRO A 648 -16.53 6.60 -17.36
N PHE A 649 -16.96 7.02 -16.17
CA PHE A 649 -18.23 7.72 -15.95
C PHE A 649 -18.09 9.03 -15.18
N PHE A 650 -16.94 9.26 -14.53
CA PHE A 650 -16.65 10.48 -13.78
C PHE A 650 -15.18 10.88 -13.96
N ILE A 651 -14.93 12.17 -14.16
CA ILE A 651 -13.63 12.76 -14.50
C ILE A 651 -13.36 13.95 -13.59
N VAL A 652 -12.12 14.20 -13.20
CA VAL A 652 -11.69 15.38 -12.45
C VAL A 652 -10.55 16.08 -13.19
N GLU A 653 -10.62 17.40 -13.24
CA GLU A 653 -9.60 18.30 -13.78
C GLU A 653 -9.42 19.48 -12.82
N VAL A 654 -8.18 19.85 -12.56
CA VAL A 654 -7.78 20.95 -11.68
C VAL A 654 -7.09 22.02 -12.53
N ARG A 655 -7.32 23.30 -12.22
CA ARG A 655 -6.58 24.40 -12.86
C ARG A 655 -5.16 24.44 -12.30
N SER A 656 -4.18 24.40 -13.20
CA SER A 656 -2.78 24.59 -12.86
C SER A 656 -2.44 26.08 -12.71
N ASP A 657 -1.45 26.39 -11.88
CA ASP A 657 -0.86 27.75 -11.78
C ASP A 657 0.29 27.97 -12.79
N THR A 658 0.39 27.13 -13.83
CA THR A 658 1.33 27.30 -14.93
C THR A 658 0.97 28.50 -15.80
N ALA A 659 1.99 29.19 -16.32
CA ALA A 659 1.81 30.40 -17.12
C ALA A 659 1.04 30.10 -18.42
N GLY A 660 -0.26 30.36 -18.41
CA GLY A 660 -1.15 30.18 -19.55
C GLY A 660 -2.34 29.24 -19.28
N ASP A 661 -2.34 28.41 -18.24
CA ASP A 661 -3.52 27.59 -17.90
C ASP A 661 -4.60 28.43 -17.20
N ASP A 662 -5.85 28.25 -17.61
CA ASP A 662 -7.00 28.97 -17.07
C ASP A 662 -8.19 28.02 -16.84
N LEU A 663 -9.24 28.53 -16.20
CA LEU A 663 -10.44 27.75 -15.92
C LEU A 663 -11.10 27.24 -17.22
N ARG A 664 -10.99 27.97 -18.32
CA ARG A 664 -11.53 27.58 -19.64
C ARG A 664 -10.76 26.39 -20.23
N GLN A 665 -9.44 26.41 -20.16
CA GLN A 665 -8.61 25.26 -20.54
C GLN A 665 -8.87 24.04 -19.67
N THR A 666 -9.08 24.24 -18.37
CA THR A 666 -9.46 23.17 -17.43
C THR A 666 -10.82 22.54 -17.80
N GLN A 667 -11.82 23.38 -18.10
CA GLN A 667 -13.13 22.93 -18.61
C GLN A 667 -13.01 22.20 -19.96
N ASN A 668 -12.15 22.69 -20.86
CA ASN A 668 -11.90 22.08 -22.16
C ASN A 668 -11.21 20.71 -22.03
N ARG A 669 -10.23 20.54 -21.12
CA ARG A 669 -9.65 19.22 -20.81
C ARG A 669 -10.72 18.23 -20.33
N ALA A 670 -11.59 18.68 -19.43
CA ALA A 670 -12.68 17.87 -18.88
C ALA A 670 -13.67 17.42 -19.99
N ALA A 671 -14.07 18.34 -20.86
CA ALA A 671 -14.93 18.05 -22.00
C ALA A 671 -14.29 17.07 -23.00
N VAL A 672 -12.99 17.23 -23.28
CA VAL A 672 -12.20 16.35 -24.17
C VAL A 672 -12.02 14.95 -23.57
N GLY A 673 -11.85 14.83 -22.24
CA GLY A 673 -11.90 13.53 -21.56
C GLY A 673 -13.28 12.88 -21.62
N ALA A 674 -14.33 13.65 -21.38
CA ALA A 674 -15.69 13.14 -21.36
C ALA A 674 -16.21 12.71 -22.75
N SER A 675 -15.85 13.43 -23.82
CA SER A 675 -16.19 13.03 -25.20
C SER A 675 -15.57 11.69 -25.57
N ARG A 676 -14.38 11.36 -25.05
CA ARG A 676 -13.74 10.05 -25.23
C ARG A 676 -14.47 8.94 -24.46
N ALA A 677 -14.90 9.20 -23.23
CA ALA A 677 -15.69 8.25 -22.45
C ALA A 677 -17.06 7.97 -23.12
N LEU A 678 -17.73 9.01 -23.64
CA LEU A 678 -18.94 8.86 -24.46
C LEU A 678 -18.66 8.08 -25.77
N TRP A 679 -17.49 8.25 -26.39
CA TRP A 679 -17.08 7.48 -27.56
C TRP A 679 -16.90 5.99 -27.26
N MET A 680 -16.39 5.61 -26.08
CA MET A 680 -16.30 4.19 -25.66
C MET A 680 -17.69 3.55 -25.55
N LEU A 681 -18.69 4.30 -25.07
CA LEU A 681 -20.09 3.85 -25.06
C LEU A 681 -20.68 3.77 -26.48
N GLN A 682 -20.30 4.69 -27.37
CA GLN A 682 -20.67 4.64 -28.80
C GLN A 682 -20.08 3.43 -29.52
N MET A 683 -18.84 3.05 -29.23
CA MET A 683 -18.20 1.82 -29.74
C MET A 683 -18.94 0.58 -29.23
N LEU A 684 -19.29 0.55 -27.93
CA LEU A 684 -20.06 -0.54 -27.29
C LEU A 684 -21.54 -0.61 -27.76
N SER A 685 -22.07 0.45 -28.38
CA SER A 685 -23.40 0.43 -29.03
C SER A 685 -23.33 0.03 -30.50
N ALA A 686 -22.34 0.54 -31.24
CA ALA A 686 -22.24 0.39 -32.70
C ALA A 686 -21.83 -1.01 -33.16
N ASN A 687 -21.04 -1.74 -32.36
CA ASN A 687 -20.49 -3.05 -32.76
C ASN A 687 -21.25 -4.26 -32.15
N ARG A 688 -22.44 -4.05 -31.58
CA ARG A 688 -23.22 -5.16 -30.99
C ARG A 688 -23.66 -6.14 -32.07
N CYS A 689 -23.53 -7.44 -31.80
CA CYS A 689 -24.14 -8.46 -32.65
C CYS A 689 -25.68 -8.39 -32.57
N GLU A 690 -26.36 -8.33 -33.72
CA GLU A 690 -27.81 -8.47 -33.79
C GLU A 690 -28.22 -9.91 -33.42
N VAL A 691 -28.59 -10.11 -32.16
CA VAL A 691 -29.13 -11.39 -31.68
C VAL A 691 -30.46 -11.67 -32.38
N LYS A 692 -30.46 -12.63 -33.30
CA LYS A 692 -31.65 -13.08 -34.05
C LYS A 692 -32.62 -13.91 -33.19
N SER A 693 -33.04 -13.40 -32.03
CA SER A 693 -34.01 -14.05 -31.14
C SER A 693 -34.75 -13.05 -30.24
N ALA A 694 -36.04 -13.36 -30.02
CA ALA A 694 -37.00 -12.63 -29.18
C ALA A 694 -37.43 -11.22 -29.65
N LYS A 695 -38.64 -10.82 -29.24
CA LYS A 695 -39.31 -9.58 -29.63
C LYS A 695 -38.62 -8.35 -28.99
N PRO A 696 -38.60 -7.18 -29.64
CA PRO A 696 -38.02 -5.98 -29.08
C PRO A 696 -38.81 -5.48 -27.86
N LYS A 697 -38.32 -5.79 -26.66
CA LYS A 697 -38.43 -4.84 -25.54
C LYS A 697 -37.72 -3.56 -25.97
N LYS A 698 -38.16 -2.37 -25.50
CA LYS A 698 -37.41 -1.13 -25.68
C LYS A 698 -36.01 -1.31 -25.07
N SER A 699 -35.01 -1.59 -25.89
CA SER A 699 -33.62 -1.70 -25.49
C SER A 699 -33.11 -0.31 -25.11
N PHE A 700 -32.56 -0.18 -23.91
CA PHE A 700 -31.93 1.08 -23.50
C PHE A 700 -30.68 1.33 -24.36
N ASP A 701 -30.64 2.44 -25.09
CA ASP A 701 -29.45 2.86 -25.83
C ASP A 701 -28.40 3.35 -24.84
N ILE A 702 -27.27 2.66 -24.81
CA ILE A 702 -26.15 2.96 -23.91
C ILE A 702 -25.51 4.32 -24.21
N THR A 703 -25.66 4.85 -25.43
CA THR A 703 -25.14 6.18 -25.81
C THR A 703 -25.91 7.35 -25.20
N ASN A 704 -27.05 7.07 -24.56
CA ASN A 704 -27.82 8.04 -23.77
C ASN A 704 -27.37 8.12 -22.29
N LEU A 705 -26.34 7.36 -21.88
CA LEU A 705 -25.72 7.56 -20.57
C LEU A 705 -24.83 8.81 -20.61
N PRO A 706 -25.00 9.77 -19.67
CA PRO A 706 -24.08 10.87 -19.54
C PRO A 706 -22.71 10.40 -19.00
N VAL A 707 -21.72 11.26 -19.12
CA VAL A 707 -20.49 11.25 -18.33
C VAL A 707 -20.49 12.52 -17.49
N PHE A 708 -19.95 12.49 -16.27
CA PHE A 708 -19.83 13.68 -15.42
C PHE A 708 -18.38 14.13 -15.33
N SER A 709 -18.14 15.43 -15.14
CA SER A 709 -16.82 15.90 -14.73
C SER A 709 -16.89 16.94 -13.62
N PHE A 710 -15.78 17.07 -12.89
CA PHE A 710 -15.62 17.94 -11.74
C PHE A 710 -14.39 18.80 -11.93
N VAL A 711 -14.60 20.10 -12.13
CA VAL A 711 -13.55 21.08 -12.42
C VAL A 711 -13.27 21.91 -11.17
N SER A 712 -11.99 22.06 -10.81
CA SER A 712 -11.56 22.82 -9.62
C SER A 712 -10.66 24.00 -9.97
N ASP A 713 -10.97 25.17 -9.42
CA ASP A 713 -10.10 26.36 -9.38
C ASP A 713 -9.98 26.83 -7.93
N GLY A 714 -8.91 26.36 -7.26
CA GLY A 714 -8.79 26.42 -5.81
C GLY A 714 -10.02 25.83 -5.13
N ALA A 715 -10.52 26.51 -4.10
CA ALA A 715 -11.77 26.16 -3.39
C ALA A 715 -13.07 26.39 -4.21
N THR A 716 -13.00 26.71 -5.51
CA THR A 716 -14.16 26.83 -6.40
C THR A 716 -14.33 25.58 -7.24
N PHE A 717 -15.47 24.91 -7.11
CA PHE A 717 -15.76 23.63 -7.73
C PHE A 717 -16.97 23.74 -8.67
N GLN A 718 -16.86 23.14 -9.86
CA GLN A 718 -17.93 23.06 -10.84
C GLN A 718 -18.23 21.60 -11.20
N LEU A 719 -19.51 21.22 -11.15
CA LEU A 719 -19.99 19.96 -11.71
C LEU A 719 -20.54 20.21 -13.12
N TRP A 720 -20.09 19.39 -14.07
CA TRP A 720 -20.49 19.38 -15.47
C TRP A 720 -21.11 18.04 -15.84
N VAL A 721 -22.01 18.05 -16.82
CA VAL A 721 -22.56 16.85 -17.45
C VAL A 721 -22.26 16.87 -18.95
N HIS A 722 -21.88 15.71 -19.46
CA HIS A 722 -21.48 15.52 -20.84
C HIS A 722 -22.38 14.46 -21.46
N TYR A 723 -22.92 14.74 -22.64
CA TYR A 723 -23.87 13.87 -23.32
C TYR A 723 -23.71 13.95 -24.83
N ARG A 724 -24.29 12.98 -25.53
CA ARG A 724 -24.31 12.92 -26.99
C ARG A 724 -25.55 13.63 -27.51
N ASN A 725 -25.37 14.54 -28.46
CA ASN A 725 -26.45 15.10 -29.28
C ASN A 725 -26.41 14.50 -30.71
N ILE A 726 -27.56 14.47 -31.39
CA ILE A 726 -27.69 14.02 -32.78
C ILE A 726 -28.41 15.10 -33.57
N VAL A 727 -27.68 15.81 -34.43
CA VAL A 727 -28.25 16.87 -35.28
C VAL A 727 -28.75 16.25 -36.59
N GLY A 728 -30.06 16.39 -36.83
CA GLY A 728 -30.69 15.99 -38.08
C GLY A 728 -30.45 17.02 -39.20
N GLY A 729 -30.03 16.56 -40.37
CA GLY A 729 -29.79 17.43 -41.53
C GLY A 729 -29.20 16.70 -42.75
N GLU A 730 -28.33 15.72 -42.50
CA GLU A 730 -27.72 14.88 -43.54
C GLU A 730 -28.11 13.40 -43.41
N SER A 731 -27.81 12.59 -44.43
CA SER A 731 -28.18 11.18 -44.57
C SER A 731 -27.74 10.28 -43.41
N PHE A 732 -26.75 10.71 -42.64
CA PHE A 732 -26.40 10.17 -41.32
C PHE A 732 -26.30 11.37 -40.37
N GLY A 733 -27.07 11.36 -39.27
CA GLY A 733 -27.12 12.50 -38.35
C GLY A 733 -25.77 12.82 -37.71
N LYS A 734 -25.36 14.10 -37.73
CA LYS A 734 -24.10 14.56 -37.15
C LYS A 734 -24.11 14.30 -35.64
N ILE A 735 -23.06 13.68 -35.12
CA ILE A 735 -22.86 13.44 -33.69
C ILE A 735 -22.08 14.60 -33.10
N GLU A 736 -22.58 15.15 -31.99
CA GLU A 736 -21.92 16.22 -31.24
C GLU A 736 -21.80 15.80 -29.76
N TYR A 737 -20.68 16.16 -29.13
CA TYR A 737 -20.39 15.88 -27.72
C TYR A 737 -20.60 17.15 -26.92
N CYS A 738 -21.77 17.26 -26.32
CA CYS A 738 -22.21 18.44 -25.60
C CYS A 738 -21.74 18.38 -24.14
N SER A 739 -21.23 19.49 -23.63
CA SER A 739 -20.75 19.66 -22.25
C SER A 739 -21.47 20.85 -21.63
N ALA A 740 -22.32 20.59 -20.65
CA ALA A 740 -23.20 21.58 -20.03
C ALA A 740 -22.91 21.72 -18.53
N HIS A 741 -22.96 22.96 -18.04
CA HIS A 741 -22.81 23.24 -16.61
C HIS A 741 -24.04 22.75 -15.83
N LEU A 742 -23.80 22.13 -14.67
CA LEU A 742 -24.88 21.78 -13.74
C LEU A 742 -24.92 22.72 -12.54
N LYS A 743 -23.81 22.76 -11.77
CA LYS A 743 -23.77 23.34 -10.42
C LYS A 743 -22.37 23.85 -10.11
N SER A 744 -22.28 25.01 -9.47
CA SER A 744 -21.04 25.54 -8.88
C SER A 744 -21.16 25.66 -7.37
N TRP A 745 -20.03 25.49 -6.68
CA TRP A 745 -19.90 25.75 -5.25
C TRP A 745 -18.56 26.44 -4.98
N HIS A 746 -18.54 27.36 -4.03
CA HIS A 746 -17.32 27.85 -3.41
C HIS A 746 -17.26 27.28 -1.99
N ALA A 747 -16.20 26.55 -1.66
CA ALA A 747 -16.15 25.62 -0.53
C ALA A 747 -15.79 26.27 0.82
N THR A 748 -16.25 27.51 1.04
CA THR A 748 -16.00 28.29 2.27
C THR A 748 -16.93 27.96 3.45
N SER A 749 -17.76 26.93 3.33
CA SER A 749 -18.67 26.51 4.40
C SER A 749 -18.98 25.02 4.36
N GLU A 750 -19.23 24.43 5.53
CA GLU A 750 -19.64 23.04 5.72
C GLU A 750 -20.83 22.68 4.80
N LYS A 751 -21.80 23.59 4.66
CA LYS A 751 -22.96 23.44 3.79
C LYS A 751 -22.62 23.39 2.28
N ALA A 752 -21.52 24.00 1.85
CA ALA A 752 -21.00 23.87 0.48
C ALA A 752 -20.21 22.56 0.33
N CYS A 753 -19.28 22.28 1.25
CA CYS A 753 -18.50 21.03 1.30
C CYS A 753 -19.41 19.79 1.30
N SER A 754 -20.48 19.80 2.10
CA SER A 754 -21.47 18.73 2.18
C SER A 754 -22.26 18.56 0.87
N LYS A 755 -22.55 19.64 0.13
CA LYS A 755 -23.19 19.56 -1.21
C LYS A 755 -22.23 18.98 -2.26
N ILE A 756 -20.96 19.36 -2.22
CA ILE A 756 -19.90 18.79 -3.07
C ILE A 756 -19.80 17.28 -2.84
N LEU A 757 -19.55 16.85 -1.60
CA LEU A 757 -19.39 15.45 -1.25
C LEU A 757 -20.64 14.62 -1.57
N LYS A 758 -21.85 15.15 -1.34
CA LYS A 758 -23.12 14.50 -1.74
C LYS A 758 -23.26 14.34 -3.25
N SER A 759 -22.79 15.31 -4.03
CA SER A 759 -22.85 15.24 -5.50
C SER A 759 -21.87 14.18 -6.03
N ILE A 760 -20.62 14.16 -5.52
CA ILE A 760 -19.62 13.13 -5.84
C ILE A 760 -20.14 11.74 -5.44
N TYR A 761 -20.64 11.57 -4.21
CA TYR A 761 -21.21 10.29 -3.74
C TYR A 761 -22.35 9.81 -4.63
N ALA A 762 -23.26 10.71 -5.03
CA ALA A 762 -24.40 10.37 -5.86
C ALA A 762 -23.98 9.87 -7.26
N ILE A 763 -23.00 10.53 -7.89
CA ILE A 763 -22.42 10.09 -9.17
C ILE A 763 -21.72 8.73 -9.02
N LEU A 764 -20.90 8.54 -7.99
CA LEU A 764 -20.22 7.26 -7.74
C LEU A 764 -21.23 6.11 -7.50
N ARG A 765 -22.28 6.36 -6.71
CA ARG A 765 -23.36 5.39 -6.42
C ARG A 765 -24.14 5.01 -7.68
N TRP A 766 -24.45 5.97 -8.54
CA TRP A 766 -25.07 5.73 -9.84
C TRP A 766 -24.12 4.97 -10.80
N GLY A 767 -22.83 5.31 -10.79
CA GLY A 767 -21.76 4.63 -11.53
C GLY A 767 -21.69 3.13 -11.23
N VAL A 768 -21.53 2.76 -9.95
CA VAL A 768 -21.49 1.34 -9.54
C VAL A 768 -22.85 0.62 -9.59
N GLY A 769 -23.94 1.37 -9.75
CA GLY A 769 -25.31 0.87 -9.83
C GLY A 769 -25.83 0.81 -11.26
N GLU A 770 -26.68 1.77 -11.64
CA GLU A 770 -27.40 1.78 -12.91
C GLU A 770 -26.48 1.82 -14.14
N TYR A 771 -25.39 2.59 -14.09
CA TYR A 771 -24.41 2.64 -15.17
C TYR A 771 -23.71 1.28 -15.34
N LYS A 772 -23.21 0.68 -14.25
CA LYS A 772 -22.62 -0.68 -14.26
C LYS A 772 -23.55 -1.72 -14.86
N ILE A 773 -24.83 -1.71 -14.46
CA ILE A 773 -25.85 -2.64 -14.96
C ILE A 773 -26.01 -2.49 -16.48
N LYS A 774 -26.21 -1.27 -16.98
CA LYS A 774 -26.42 -0.99 -18.41
C LYS A 774 -25.19 -1.31 -19.28
N VAL A 775 -23.98 -1.03 -18.77
CA VAL A 775 -22.71 -1.42 -19.42
C VAL A 775 -22.60 -2.95 -19.51
N ALA A 776 -22.89 -3.67 -18.43
CA ALA A 776 -22.85 -5.13 -18.42
C ALA A 776 -23.95 -5.76 -19.30
N GLU A 777 -25.16 -5.18 -19.36
CA GLU A 777 -26.22 -5.61 -20.28
C GLU A 777 -25.83 -5.41 -21.75
N ALA A 778 -25.08 -4.36 -22.09
CA ALA A 778 -24.54 -4.16 -23.43
C ALA A 778 -23.45 -5.18 -23.78
N LEU A 779 -22.52 -5.44 -22.86
CA LEU A 779 -21.41 -6.39 -23.05
C LEU A 779 -21.89 -7.84 -23.27
N LYS A 780 -23.07 -8.21 -22.76
CA LYS A 780 -23.70 -9.52 -23.03
C LYS A 780 -24.07 -9.77 -24.49
N SER A 781 -23.99 -8.77 -25.37
CA SER A 781 -24.14 -8.95 -26.83
C SER A 781 -22.83 -9.34 -27.55
N PHE A 782 -21.74 -9.51 -26.82
CA PHE A 782 -20.42 -9.96 -27.28
C PHE A 782 -20.02 -11.32 -26.67
N MET A 783 -20.99 -12.04 -26.07
CA MET A 783 -20.85 -13.37 -25.46
C MET A 783 -21.66 -14.42 -26.22
#